data_AF-A0A1H0F2U6-F1
#
_entry.id   AF-A0A1H0F2U6-F1
#
_cell.length_a   1.000
_cell.length_b   1.000
_cell.length_c   1.000
_cell.angle_alpha   90.00
_cell.angle_beta   90.00
_cell.angle_gamma   90.00
#
_symmetry.space_group_name_H-M   'P 1'
#
loop_
_entity.id
_entity.type
_entity.pdbx_description
1 polymer ?
#
loop_
_entity_poly.entity_id
_entity_poly.type
_entity_poly.pdbx_seq_one_letter_code
_entity_poly.pdbx_strand_id
1 'polypeptide(L)'
;MTDLHVPSNPVRFVTAASLFDGHDAAINVMRRLLQSQGAEVVHLGHDRSVATVVRAALEEDAQGIALSSYQGGHVEYFSYLREELERHGAGHVQVFGGGGGVIVPEEIELLRSRGVRIFAPEDGQRLGLPGMINELIAACDVDLAAEGPDVEALLTGDPAALARAITVLEAGRSPELAERLTAEAAQRHVPVLGITGTGGSGKSSLTDELLRRLRLDQEDKLRIAVLAVDPSRRRGGGALLGDRIRMNALETGDRGATFFRSLATRTAGAQVPEHLDDVITAVKAAGYDLVVVETPGIGQGDAAILPYSDVSLYVMTPEFGAASQLEKIDMLDFADVVAVNKFERRGAEDARRDVARQMVRNREAFGQSWETMPVFGTSAARFNDDGVTALFQELKTLLSDKGLALGSGVLPHVDVRASSGLTSVVPTARARYLADVADTVRGYHRTTAEQAALARDRQHLTTAAGLLDGDAADAARAKADSIDLLPAVGHLLEDWPQLVEDYSGEDYTYTVRGKEIAVPLTRETLSGNHVRRVSLPRTEDHGQLVGWLRAENVPGRFPYTAGTFPFKRQGEAPARMFAGEGDAFRTNRRFQLLSEGQPATRLSTAFDSVTLYGRDPDPRPDVYGKVGTSGVSIATVDDMKVLYGGFDLCSPTTSVSMTINGPAPAILAMFLTTAIDQRLADHPDEDPDEVRAWVLANVRGTVQADILKEDQGQNTCIFSTEFALRCMADIQEWFIDHQVRNFYSVSISGYHIAEAGANPISQLAFTLANGFTYVEAYLARGMDIDDFAPNLSFFFSNGMDAEYTVIGRVARRIWAVAMKERYGANARAQQLKYHVQTSGRSLHAQEMDFNDIRTSLQALCAIYDNANSLHTNAYDEAVTTPSAHSVRRALAIQMIIDREWGLAMNENPLQGSFVVDELTDLVEEAVLAEFDRIAERGGVLGAMETGYQRGRIQDESMLYEHRKHDGSLPIVGVNTFLDPHAGEEAPATVELARGTESEKQSQLDRLADFHARHAAEAPAAIAALQDAAMHGGNVFGALMDAVRVCSLGQISDAFFEVGGQYRRNV
;
A
#
# COMPACT_ATOMS: atom_id res chain seq x y z
N MET A 1 -34.27 15.77 6.97
CA MET A 1 -33.71 14.89 5.93
C MET A 1 -34.47 15.21 4.67
N THR A 2 -33.80 15.80 3.68
CA THR A 2 -34.32 16.02 2.34
C THR A 2 -34.61 14.66 1.69
N ASP A 3 -35.73 14.54 0.96
CA ASP A 3 -36.00 13.34 0.16
C ASP A 3 -34.93 13.26 -0.94
N LEU A 4 -34.09 12.23 -0.87
CA LEU A 4 -33.05 11.97 -1.87
C LEU A 4 -33.70 11.44 -3.18
N HIS A 5 -33.17 11.84 -4.32
CA HIS A 5 -33.57 11.40 -5.66
C HIS A 5 -33.44 9.89 -5.78
N VAL A 6 -34.52 9.23 -6.20
CA VAL A 6 -34.53 7.80 -6.51
C VAL A 6 -34.45 7.68 -8.03
N PRO A 7 -33.43 7.01 -8.59
CA PRO A 7 -33.27 6.91 -10.02
C PRO A 7 -34.46 6.18 -10.66
N SER A 8 -34.96 6.73 -11.76
CA SER A 8 -36.03 6.13 -12.56
C SER A 8 -35.50 5.14 -13.61
N ASN A 9 -34.23 5.29 -13.99
CA ASN A 9 -33.52 4.42 -14.91
C ASN A 9 -32.40 3.63 -14.20
N PRO A 10 -31.87 2.55 -14.80
CA PRO A 10 -30.67 1.88 -14.30
C PRO A 10 -29.44 2.77 -14.50
N VAL A 11 -29.16 3.65 -13.53
CA VAL A 11 -28.04 4.58 -13.58
C VAL A 11 -26.73 3.83 -13.31
N ARG A 12 -25.81 3.89 -14.28
CA ARG A 12 -24.48 3.27 -14.22
C ARG A 12 -23.40 4.32 -14.07
N PHE A 13 -22.46 4.07 -13.16
CA PHE A 13 -21.29 4.92 -12.94
C PHE A 13 -19.99 4.15 -13.11
N VAL A 14 -19.03 4.73 -13.83
CA VAL A 14 -17.62 4.33 -13.77
C VAL A 14 -16.92 5.16 -12.70
N THR A 15 -16.25 4.52 -11.75
CA THR A 15 -15.54 5.21 -10.67
C THR A 15 -14.08 4.82 -10.57
N ALA A 16 -13.17 5.81 -10.46
CA ALA A 16 -11.73 5.54 -10.32
C ALA A 16 -10.97 6.68 -9.62
N ALA A 17 -9.71 6.45 -9.24
CA ALA A 17 -8.72 7.51 -9.07
C ALA A 17 -7.95 7.74 -10.37
N SER A 18 -7.47 8.97 -10.57
CA SER A 18 -6.73 9.36 -11.78
C SER A 18 -5.41 8.59 -11.96
N LEU A 19 -4.76 8.76 -13.11
CA LEU A 19 -3.49 8.09 -13.42
C LEU A 19 -2.42 8.44 -12.38
N PHE A 20 -1.65 7.45 -11.94
CA PHE A 20 -0.62 7.57 -10.91
C PHE A 20 -1.12 8.11 -9.58
N ASP A 21 -2.41 7.97 -9.29
CA ASP A 21 -3.01 8.41 -8.05
C ASP A 21 -3.46 7.22 -7.20
N GLY A 22 -2.85 7.08 -6.03
CA GLY A 22 -3.17 6.03 -5.05
C GLY A 22 -4.27 6.45 -4.06
N HIS A 23 -4.75 7.69 -4.08
CA HIS A 23 -5.70 8.22 -3.10
C HIS A 23 -7.14 7.75 -3.36
N ASP A 24 -7.42 6.49 -3.04
CA ASP A 24 -8.72 5.87 -3.28
C ASP A 24 -9.73 6.05 -2.12
N ALA A 25 -9.30 6.57 -0.97
CA ALA A 25 -10.13 6.72 0.23
C ALA A 25 -11.41 7.52 -0.06
N ALA A 26 -11.28 8.67 -0.73
CA ALA A 26 -12.42 9.52 -1.08
C ALA A 26 -13.37 8.83 -2.05
N ILE A 27 -12.86 8.27 -3.16
CA ILE A 27 -13.71 7.64 -4.18
C ILE A 27 -14.40 6.36 -3.65
N ASN A 28 -13.77 5.65 -2.72
CA ASN A 28 -14.37 4.51 -2.02
C ASN A 28 -15.59 4.90 -1.18
N VAL A 29 -15.54 6.04 -0.50
CA VAL A 29 -16.72 6.60 0.21
C VAL A 29 -17.81 6.98 -0.79
N MET A 30 -17.46 7.67 -1.87
CA MET A 30 -18.43 8.12 -2.88
C MET A 30 -19.14 6.95 -3.57
N ARG A 31 -18.42 5.89 -3.98
CA ARG A 31 -19.03 4.72 -4.62
C ARG A 31 -19.99 3.96 -3.71
N ARG A 32 -19.68 3.87 -2.40
CA ARG A 32 -20.55 3.19 -1.41
C ARG A 32 -21.89 3.94 -1.30
N LEU A 33 -21.84 5.26 -1.33
CA LEU A 33 -23.03 6.11 -1.32
C LEU A 33 -23.82 6.01 -2.63
N LEU A 34 -23.15 6.06 -3.80
CA LEU A 34 -23.78 5.83 -5.12
C LEU A 34 -24.54 4.50 -5.15
N GLN A 35 -23.89 3.42 -4.72
CA GLN A 35 -24.50 2.10 -4.63
C GLN A 35 -25.70 2.09 -3.68
N SER A 36 -25.59 2.76 -2.53
CA SER A 36 -26.68 2.81 -1.54
C SER A 36 -27.93 3.55 -2.03
N GLN A 37 -27.77 4.49 -2.95
CA GLN A 37 -28.84 5.29 -3.55
C GLN A 37 -29.35 4.68 -4.88
N GLY A 38 -28.87 3.50 -5.27
CA GLY A 38 -29.47 2.71 -6.36
C GLY A 38 -28.68 2.66 -7.66
N ALA A 39 -27.48 3.23 -7.72
CA ALA A 39 -26.63 3.13 -8.91
C ALA A 39 -25.93 1.77 -9.03
N GLU A 40 -25.70 1.33 -10.27
CA GLU A 40 -24.80 0.23 -10.62
C GLU A 40 -23.39 0.82 -10.81
N VAL A 41 -22.46 0.50 -9.92
CA VAL A 41 -21.12 1.11 -9.90
C VAL A 41 -20.06 0.16 -10.43
N VAL A 42 -19.54 0.46 -11.62
CA VAL A 42 -18.33 -0.17 -12.17
C VAL A 42 -17.12 0.52 -11.55
N HIS A 43 -16.54 -0.12 -10.55
CA HIS A 43 -15.38 0.44 -9.86
C HIS A 43 -14.09 -0.07 -10.50
N LEU A 44 -13.21 0.85 -10.93
CA LEU A 44 -11.93 0.51 -11.53
C LEU A 44 -10.77 0.56 -10.52
N GLY A 45 -10.99 1.05 -9.30
CA GLY A 45 -9.93 1.26 -8.31
C GLY A 45 -9.11 2.51 -8.59
N HIS A 46 -7.81 2.45 -8.34
CA HIS A 46 -6.88 3.58 -8.42
C HIS A 46 -5.94 3.47 -9.63
N ASP A 47 -5.13 4.51 -9.89
CA ASP A 47 -4.14 4.55 -10.97
C ASP A 47 -4.73 4.17 -12.34
N ARG A 48 -5.67 4.97 -12.86
CA ARG A 48 -6.32 4.70 -14.15
C ARG A 48 -6.03 5.79 -15.17
N SER A 49 -5.58 5.38 -16.36
CA SER A 49 -5.38 6.28 -17.50
C SER A 49 -6.72 6.77 -18.05
N VAL A 50 -6.70 7.92 -18.75
CA VAL A 50 -7.89 8.41 -19.46
C VAL A 50 -8.38 7.34 -20.45
N ALA A 51 -7.45 6.73 -21.17
CA ALA A 51 -7.73 5.63 -22.09
C ALA A 51 -8.50 4.47 -21.43
N THR A 52 -8.11 4.05 -20.22
CA THR A 52 -8.81 2.99 -19.48
C THR A 52 -10.22 3.43 -19.09
N VAL A 53 -10.37 4.66 -18.57
CA VAL A 53 -11.66 5.18 -18.10
C VAL A 53 -12.64 5.37 -19.26
N VAL A 54 -12.17 5.91 -20.40
CA VAL A 54 -12.99 6.08 -21.62
C VAL A 54 -13.43 4.72 -22.15
N ARG A 55 -12.50 3.77 -22.27
CA ARG A 55 -12.83 2.41 -22.70
C ARG A 55 -13.89 1.78 -21.81
N ALA A 56 -13.74 1.88 -20.48
CA ALA A 56 -14.72 1.37 -19.54
C ALA A 56 -16.08 2.07 -19.70
N ALA A 57 -16.12 3.40 -19.81
CA ALA A 57 -17.36 4.14 -19.98
C ALA A 57 -18.10 3.75 -21.27
N LEU A 58 -17.37 3.51 -22.36
CA LEU A 58 -17.91 3.07 -23.65
C LEU A 58 -18.45 1.64 -23.59
N GLU A 59 -17.66 0.67 -23.13
CA GLU A 59 -18.06 -0.74 -23.11
C GLU A 59 -19.19 -1.01 -22.09
N GLU A 60 -19.19 -0.26 -20.98
CA GLU A 60 -20.21 -0.36 -19.92
C GLU A 60 -21.46 0.48 -20.20
N ASP A 61 -21.44 1.31 -21.25
CA ASP A 61 -22.48 2.25 -21.64
C ASP A 61 -23.00 3.08 -20.45
N ALA A 62 -22.06 3.72 -19.73
CA ALA A 62 -22.35 4.41 -18.48
C ALA A 62 -22.89 5.83 -18.68
N GLN A 63 -23.82 6.26 -17.82
CA GLN A 63 -24.33 7.65 -17.82
C GLN A 63 -23.32 8.64 -17.21
N GLY A 64 -22.53 8.18 -16.23
CA GLY A 64 -21.65 9.04 -15.46
C GLY A 64 -20.27 8.44 -15.16
N ILE A 65 -19.28 9.31 -15.03
CA ILE A 65 -17.93 9.01 -14.55
C ILE A 65 -17.67 9.85 -13.30
N ALA A 66 -17.23 9.24 -12.21
CA ALA A 66 -16.79 9.96 -11.01
C ALA A 66 -15.33 9.63 -10.69
N LEU A 67 -14.49 10.66 -10.59
CA LEU A 67 -13.04 10.52 -10.42
C LEU A 67 -12.52 11.26 -9.19
N SER A 68 -11.45 10.73 -8.61
CA SER A 68 -10.63 11.45 -7.63
C SER A 68 -9.26 11.78 -8.22
N SER A 69 -8.73 12.98 -7.93
CA SER A 69 -7.41 13.42 -8.39
C SER A 69 -6.73 14.29 -7.34
N TYR A 70 -5.77 13.70 -6.61
CA TYR A 70 -5.01 14.35 -5.53
C TYR A 70 -3.53 14.60 -5.88
N GLN A 71 -3.02 14.05 -6.99
CA GLN A 71 -1.61 14.19 -7.39
C GLN A 71 -1.30 15.42 -8.25
N GLY A 72 -2.31 16.24 -8.57
CA GLY A 72 -2.20 17.28 -9.59
C GLY A 72 -2.31 16.75 -11.03
N GLY A 73 -2.12 17.63 -12.01
CA GLY A 73 -2.34 17.35 -13.43
C GLY A 73 -3.82 17.11 -13.80
N HIS A 74 -4.74 17.50 -12.91
CA HIS A 74 -6.18 17.28 -13.06
C HIS A 74 -6.78 18.07 -14.21
N VAL A 75 -6.29 19.30 -14.46
CA VAL A 75 -6.80 20.11 -15.58
C VAL A 75 -6.56 19.38 -16.89
N GLU A 76 -5.34 18.92 -17.13
CA GLU A 76 -4.96 18.14 -18.31
C GLU A 76 -5.72 16.82 -18.37
N TYR A 77 -5.78 16.07 -17.25
CA TYR A 77 -6.45 14.78 -17.18
C TYR A 77 -7.95 14.87 -17.53
N PHE A 78 -8.70 15.76 -16.87
CA PHE A 78 -10.15 15.88 -17.07
C PHE A 78 -10.49 16.47 -18.44
N SER A 79 -9.66 17.38 -18.95
CA SER A 79 -9.86 17.95 -20.29
C SER A 79 -9.61 16.91 -21.36
N TYR A 80 -8.52 16.14 -21.23
CA TYR A 80 -8.22 15.04 -22.11
C TYR A 80 -9.33 13.97 -22.08
N LEU A 81 -9.86 13.66 -20.89
CA LEU A 81 -11.00 12.76 -20.74
C LEU A 81 -12.23 13.25 -21.51
N ARG A 82 -12.59 14.53 -21.39
CA ARG A 82 -13.74 15.08 -22.13
C ARG A 82 -13.52 15.04 -23.64
N GLU A 83 -12.35 15.45 -24.11
CA GLU A 83 -12.00 15.40 -25.53
C GLU A 83 -12.06 13.97 -26.08
N GLU A 84 -11.55 12.98 -25.33
CA GLU A 84 -11.59 11.58 -25.75
C GLU A 84 -12.99 10.97 -25.75
N LEU A 85 -13.85 11.33 -24.80
CA LEU A 85 -15.27 10.93 -24.81
C LEU A 85 -15.99 11.50 -26.03
N GLU A 86 -15.77 12.78 -26.34
CA GLU A 86 -16.38 13.42 -27.51
C GLU A 86 -15.88 12.81 -28.82
N ARG A 87 -14.56 12.52 -28.91
CA ARG A 87 -13.94 11.86 -30.06
C ARG A 87 -14.53 10.49 -30.36
N HIS A 88 -14.95 9.77 -29.33
CA HIS A 88 -15.57 8.44 -29.45
C HIS A 88 -17.11 8.47 -29.41
N GLY A 89 -17.75 9.63 -29.58
CA GLY A 89 -19.22 9.74 -29.62
C GLY A 89 -19.93 9.60 -28.27
N ALA A 90 -19.18 9.56 -27.16
CA ALA A 90 -19.69 9.44 -25.79
C ALA A 90 -19.80 10.80 -25.08
N GLY A 91 -20.04 11.88 -25.82
CA GLY A 91 -20.18 13.23 -25.25
C GLY A 91 -21.33 13.38 -24.23
N HIS A 92 -22.30 12.46 -24.25
CA HIS A 92 -23.44 12.40 -23.33
C HIS A 92 -23.06 12.00 -21.89
N VAL A 93 -21.93 11.29 -21.71
CA VAL A 93 -21.47 10.82 -20.40
C VAL A 93 -21.08 12.00 -19.53
N GLN A 94 -21.69 12.13 -18.35
CA GLN A 94 -21.41 13.22 -17.41
C GLN A 94 -20.11 12.93 -16.65
N VAL A 95 -19.24 13.92 -16.49
CA VAL A 95 -17.95 13.77 -15.79
C VAL A 95 -17.94 14.57 -14.50
N PHE A 96 -17.71 13.87 -13.39
CA PHE A 96 -17.60 14.42 -12.04
C PHE A 96 -16.21 14.18 -11.46
N GLY A 97 -15.76 15.10 -10.61
CA GLY A 97 -14.45 14.98 -9.97
C GLY A 97 -14.36 15.61 -8.58
N GLY A 98 -13.29 15.25 -7.86
CA GLY A 98 -12.89 15.89 -6.61
C GLY A 98 -11.42 15.64 -6.29
N GLY A 99 -10.78 16.57 -5.60
CA GLY A 99 -9.36 16.49 -5.24
C GLY A 99 -9.02 17.22 -3.94
N GLY A 100 -10.01 17.45 -3.07
CA GLY A 100 -9.83 18.26 -1.87
C GLY A 100 -9.38 19.68 -2.21
N GLY A 101 -8.36 20.17 -1.51
CA GLY A 101 -7.77 21.50 -1.75
C GLY A 101 -6.81 21.58 -2.95
N VAL A 102 -6.51 20.45 -3.62
CA VAL A 102 -5.57 20.41 -4.75
C VAL A 102 -6.13 21.08 -6.00
N ILE A 103 -7.45 21.05 -6.18
CA ILE A 103 -8.15 21.69 -7.32
C ILE A 103 -8.68 23.05 -6.86
N VAL A 104 -7.99 24.12 -7.25
CA VAL A 104 -8.34 25.47 -6.79
C VAL A 104 -9.58 26.03 -7.51
N PRO A 105 -10.29 27.03 -6.95
CA PRO A 105 -11.54 27.54 -7.52
C PRO A 105 -11.46 27.97 -8.99
N GLU A 106 -10.35 28.56 -9.42
CA GLU A 106 -10.12 28.96 -10.82
C GLU A 106 -10.07 27.75 -11.77
N GLU A 107 -9.51 26.63 -11.32
CA GLU A 107 -9.45 25.39 -12.09
C GLU A 107 -10.80 24.67 -12.11
N ILE A 108 -11.57 24.77 -11.03
CA ILE A 108 -12.95 24.29 -10.99
C ILE A 108 -13.79 25.03 -12.02
N GLU A 109 -13.64 26.36 -12.15
CA GLU A 109 -14.31 27.16 -13.19
C GLU A 109 -13.89 26.73 -14.60
N LEU A 110 -12.58 26.57 -14.82
CA LEU A 110 -12.04 26.14 -16.11
C LEU A 110 -12.54 24.74 -16.51
N LEU A 111 -12.56 23.80 -15.58
CA LEU A 111 -13.07 22.45 -15.84
C LEU A 111 -14.59 22.46 -16.07
N ARG A 112 -15.32 23.33 -15.37
CA ARG A 112 -16.75 23.52 -15.60
C ARG A 112 -17.05 24.08 -16.99
N SER A 113 -16.25 25.03 -17.48
CA SER A 113 -16.40 25.54 -18.84
C SER A 113 -16.09 24.49 -19.92
N ARG A 114 -15.40 23.40 -19.55
CA ARG A 114 -15.12 22.21 -20.38
C ARG A 114 -16.13 21.07 -20.14
N GLY A 115 -17.21 21.30 -19.41
CA GLY A 115 -18.28 20.31 -19.18
C GLY A 115 -18.01 19.31 -18.05
N VAL A 116 -17.14 19.64 -17.09
CA VAL A 116 -16.81 18.78 -15.94
C VAL A 116 -17.29 19.41 -14.63
N ARG A 117 -17.99 18.65 -13.78
CA ARG A 117 -18.42 19.10 -12.45
C ARG A 117 -17.44 18.65 -11.37
N ILE A 118 -16.69 19.57 -10.79
CA ILE A 118 -15.78 19.30 -9.66
C ILE A 118 -16.39 19.76 -8.34
N PHE A 119 -16.37 18.92 -7.31
CA PHE A 119 -16.80 19.26 -5.95
C PHE A 119 -15.63 19.79 -5.10
N ALA A 120 -15.80 21.00 -4.56
CA ALA A 120 -14.85 21.60 -3.62
C ALA A 120 -15.09 21.11 -2.17
N PRO A 121 -14.12 21.24 -1.25
CA PRO A 121 -14.33 20.94 0.17
C PRO A 121 -15.55 21.66 0.79
N GLU A 122 -15.81 22.90 0.35
CA GLU A 122 -16.94 23.74 0.80
C GLU A 122 -18.29 23.17 0.33
N ASP A 123 -18.32 22.54 -0.86
CA ASP A 123 -19.51 21.83 -1.34
C ASP A 123 -19.85 20.65 -0.41
N GLY A 124 -18.82 19.94 0.07
CA GLY A 124 -18.98 18.83 1.03
C GLY A 124 -19.55 19.28 2.38
N GLN A 125 -19.19 20.46 2.87
CA GLN A 125 -19.78 21.05 4.08
C GLN A 125 -21.22 21.51 3.86
N ARG A 126 -21.48 22.18 2.72
CA ARG A 126 -22.81 22.76 2.41
C ARG A 126 -23.85 21.70 2.11
N LEU A 127 -23.50 20.69 1.31
CA LEU A 127 -24.42 19.67 0.81
C LEU A 127 -24.43 18.42 1.70
N GLY A 128 -23.34 18.18 2.43
CA GLY A 128 -23.05 16.87 3.02
C GLY A 128 -22.71 15.82 1.95
N LEU A 129 -22.10 14.71 2.37
CA LEU A 129 -21.78 13.60 1.45
C LEU A 129 -23.02 13.07 0.70
N PRO A 130 -24.18 12.82 1.34
CA PRO A 130 -25.37 12.35 0.63
C PRO A 130 -25.92 13.38 -0.38
N GLY A 131 -25.80 14.69 -0.07
CA GLY A 131 -26.26 15.74 -0.97
C GLY A 131 -25.46 15.83 -2.25
N MET A 132 -24.13 15.64 -2.18
CA MET A 132 -23.29 15.57 -3.38
C MET A 132 -23.69 14.40 -4.27
N ILE A 133 -23.83 13.20 -3.70
CA ILE A 133 -24.22 12.00 -4.45
C ILE A 133 -25.61 12.12 -5.08
N ASN A 134 -26.51 12.83 -4.40
CA ASN A 134 -27.82 13.15 -4.93
C ASN A 134 -27.75 13.97 -6.23
N GLU A 135 -26.85 14.95 -6.31
CA GLU A 135 -26.62 15.73 -7.55
C GLU A 135 -26.08 14.84 -8.67
N LEU A 136 -25.14 13.93 -8.36
CA LEU A 136 -24.58 12.99 -9.35
C LEU A 136 -25.68 12.12 -9.98
N ILE A 137 -26.50 11.47 -9.14
CA ILE A 137 -27.53 10.55 -9.62
C ILE A 137 -28.61 11.30 -10.38
N ALA A 138 -29.08 12.45 -9.88
CA ALA A 138 -30.09 13.24 -10.57
C ALA A 138 -29.62 13.71 -11.96
N ALA A 139 -28.35 14.10 -12.10
CA ALA A 139 -27.77 14.50 -13.38
C ALA A 139 -27.58 13.33 -14.37
N CYS A 140 -27.46 12.11 -13.87
CA CYS A 140 -27.23 10.90 -14.68
C CYS A 140 -28.47 10.03 -14.86
N ASP A 141 -29.63 10.41 -14.33
CA ASP A 141 -30.88 9.65 -14.46
C ASP A 141 -31.52 9.86 -15.85
N VAL A 142 -30.84 9.32 -16.87
CA VAL A 142 -31.26 9.36 -18.27
C VAL A 142 -31.45 7.95 -18.82
N ASP A 143 -32.44 7.80 -19.70
CA ASP A 143 -32.78 6.53 -20.33
C ASP A 143 -31.92 6.28 -21.58
N LEU A 144 -30.82 5.53 -21.41
CA LEU A 144 -29.95 5.16 -22.53
C LEU A 144 -30.58 4.10 -23.46
N ALA A 145 -31.62 3.40 -23.03
CA ALA A 145 -32.33 2.43 -23.84
C ALA A 145 -33.48 3.04 -24.66
N ALA A 146 -33.62 4.37 -24.67
CA ALA A 146 -34.61 5.08 -25.46
C ALA A 146 -34.27 5.11 -26.97
N GLU A 147 -32.97 5.17 -27.31
CA GLU A 147 -32.48 5.13 -28.68
C GLU A 147 -31.83 3.76 -28.96
N GLY A 148 -32.20 3.16 -30.09
CA GLY A 148 -31.62 1.88 -30.52
C GLY A 148 -30.17 2.01 -30.99
N PRO A 149 -29.39 0.91 -30.98
CA PRO A 149 -28.00 0.93 -31.46
C PRO A 149 -27.93 1.08 -32.99
N ASP A 150 -26.79 1.53 -33.49
CA ASP A 150 -26.44 1.34 -34.90
C ASP A 150 -26.10 -0.14 -35.15
N VAL A 151 -27.07 -0.87 -35.71
CA VAL A 151 -26.93 -2.32 -35.93
C VAL A 151 -25.84 -2.63 -36.96
N GLU A 152 -25.63 -1.79 -37.97
CA GLU A 152 -24.57 -2.03 -38.97
C GLU A 152 -23.18 -1.84 -38.35
N ALA A 153 -23.02 -0.82 -37.51
CA ALA A 153 -21.80 -0.61 -36.73
C ALA A 153 -21.53 -1.82 -35.80
N LEU A 154 -22.56 -2.32 -35.11
CA LEU A 154 -22.45 -3.52 -34.28
C LEU A 154 -21.96 -4.72 -35.09
N LEU A 155 -22.59 -5.00 -36.24
CA LEU A 155 -22.25 -6.17 -37.07
C LEU A 155 -20.85 -6.08 -37.69
N THR A 156 -20.34 -4.86 -37.87
CA THR A 156 -18.95 -4.59 -38.30
C THR A 156 -17.95 -4.55 -37.14
N GLY A 157 -18.43 -4.75 -35.91
CA GLY A 157 -17.60 -4.97 -34.72
C GLY A 157 -17.36 -3.75 -33.84
N ASP A 158 -18.14 -2.67 -33.99
CA ASP A 158 -18.02 -1.48 -33.15
C ASP A 158 -18.42 -1.77 -31.69
N PRO A 159 -17.54 -1.50 -30.71
CA PRO A 159 -17.78 -1.84 -29.31
C PRO A 159 -18.83 -0.94 -28.65
N ALA A 160 -18.99 0.32 -29.07
CA ALA A 160 -19.98 1.24 -28.49
C ALA A 160 -21.40 0.86 -28.95
N ALA A 161 -21.56 0.48 -30.22
CA ALA A 161 -22.81 -0.04 -30.76
C ALA A 161 -23.21 -1.35 -30.09
N LEU A 162 -22.26 -2.27 -29.85
CA LEU A 162 -22.49 -3.47 -29.05
C LEU A 162 -22.92 -3.13 -27.61
N ALA A 163 -22.21 -2.21 -26.94
CA ALA A 163 -22.54 -1.81 -25.58
C ALA A 163 -23.96 -1.22 -25.47
N ARG A 164 -24.37 -0.37 -26.42
CA ARG A 164 -25.74 0.17 -26.48
C ARG A 164 -26.77 -0.90 -26.78
N ALA A 165 -26.48 -1.85 -27.66
CA ALA A 165 -27.37 -2.99 -27.92
C ALA A 165 -27.60 -3.80 -26.64
N ILE A 166 -26.54 -4.09 -25.88
CA ILE A 166 -26.65 -4.78 -24.60
C ILE A 166 -27.54 -4.00 -23.63
N THR A 167 -27.38 -2.68 -23.52
CA THR A 167 -28.23 -1.84 -22.66
C THR A 167 -29.71 -1.91 -23.03
N VAL A 168 -30.03 -1.91 -24.34
CA VAL A 168 -31.42 -2.03 -24.85
C VAL A 168 -32.00 -3.42 -24.54
N LEU A 169 -31.22 -4.48 -24.78
CA LEU A 169 -31.64 -5.87 -24.54
C LEU A 169 -31.80 -6.17 -23.05
N GLU A 170 -30.89 -5.67 -22.20
CA GLU A 170 -30.97 -5.83 -20.74
C GLU A 170 -32.20 -5.12 -20.14
N ALA A 171 -32.68 -4.07 -20.80
CA ALA A 171 -33.93 -3.39 -20.45
C ALA A 171 -35.20 -4.13 -20.95
N GLY A 172 -35.04 -5.26 -21.65
CA GLY A 172 -36.13 -6.00 -22.28
C GLY A 172 -36.81 -5.22 -23.41
N ARG A 173 -36.11 -4.27 -24.03
CA ARG A 173 -36.64 -3.40 -25.07
C ARG A 173 -36.18 -3.86 -26.45
N SER A 174 -37.02 -3.59 -27.46
CA SER A 174 -36.79 -3.93 -28.87
C SER A 174 -36.65 -5.45 -29.18
N PRO A 175 -37.76 -6.21 -29.15
CA PRO A 175 -37.77 -7.60 -29.62
C PRO A 175 -37.29 -7.75 -31.07
N GLU A 176 -37.54 -6.75 -31.91
CA GLU A 176 -37.08 -6.69 -33.31
C GLU A 176 -35.54 -6.70 -33.40
N LEU A 177 -34.85 -6.01 -32.49
CA LEU A 177 -33.39 -6.05 -32.40
C LEU A 177 -32.91 -7.45 -32.01
N ALA A 178 -33.51 -8.07 -30.99
CA ALA A 178 -33.17 -9.41 -30.54
C ALA A 178 -33.35 -10.46 -31.66
N GLU A 179 -34.47 -10.41 -32.38
CA GLU A 179 -34.74 -11.28 -33.53
C GLU A 179 -33.70 -11.11 -34.64
N ARG A 180 -33.36 -9.86 -34.98
CA ARG A 180 -32.35 -9.56 -36.00
C ARG A 180 -30.96 -10.07 -35.61
N LEU A 181 -30.53 -9.81 -34.38
CA LEU A 181 -29.23 -10.28 -33.88
C LEU A 181 -29.17 -11.80 -33.77
N THR A 182 -30.28 -12.45 -33.44
CA THR A 182 -30.39 -13.93 -33.45
C THR A 182 -30.16 -14.48 -34.86
N ALA A 183 -30.76 -13.87 -35.88
CA ALA A 183 -30.58 -14.31 -37.27
C ALA A 183 -29.13 -14.14 -37.77
N GLU A 184 -28.43 -13.08 -37.34
CA GLU A 184 -27.02 -12.85 -37.67
C GLU A 184 -26.08 -13.79 -36.89
N ALA A 185 -26.33 -13.95 -35.59
CA ALA A 185 -25.55 -14.85 -34.74
C ALA A 185 -25.64 -16.31 -35.20
N ALA A 186 -26.79 -16.75 -35.72
CA ALA A 186 -26.99 -18.10 -36.24
C ALA A 186 -26.09 -18.45 -37.45
N GLN A 187 -25.51 -17.46 -38.12
CA GLN A 187 -24.58 -17.65 -39.24
C GLN A 187 -23.14 -17.91 -38.76
N ARG A 188 -22.88 -17.79 -37.46
CA ARG A 188 -21.53 -17.89 -36.88
C ARG A 188 -21.50 -18.97 -35.81
N HIS A 189 -20.39 -19.70 -35.76
CA HIS A 189 -20.13 -20.65 -34.69
C HIS A 189 -19.17 -20.03 -33.68
N VAL A 190 -19.72 -19.54 -32.57
CA VAL A 190 -18.95 -18.86 -31.51
C VAL A 190 -19.18 -19.61 -30.20
N PRO A 191 -18.17 -20.32 -29.69
CA PRO A 191 -18.29 -21.04 -28.42
C PRO A 191 -18.39 -20.08 -27.23
N VAL A 192 -19.09 -20.54 -26.19
CA VAL A 192 -19.26 -19.83 -24.91
C VAL A 192 -18.60 -20.61 -23.78
N LEU A 193 -17.64 -19.98 -23.09
CA LEU A 193 -17.04 -20.49 -21.86
C LEU A 193 -17.77 -19.91 -20.65
N GLY A 194 -18.49 -20.75 -19.91
CA GLY A 194 -19.10 -20.39 -18.64
C GLY A 194 -18.16 -20.63 -17.47
N ILE A 195 -17.81 -19.57 -16.74
CA ILE A 195 -16.99 -19.63 -15.53
C ILE A 195 -17.89 -19.38 -14.32
N THR A 196 -18.02 -20.36 -13.44
CA THR A 196 -18.80 -20.24 -12.21
C THR A 196 -18.04 -20.82 -11.02
N GLY A 197 -18.52 -20.58 -9.80
CA GLY A 197 -17.78 -20.96 -8.61
C GLY A 197 -18.23 -20.24 -7.35
N THR A 198 -17.67 -20.65 -6.21
CA THR A 198 -17.99 -20.04 -4.93
C THR A 198 -17.51 -18.59 -4.84
N GLY A 199 -18.18 -17.78 -4.02
CA GLY A 199 -17.75 -16.40 -3.76
C GLY A 199 -16.31 -16.36 -3.22
N GLY A 200 -15.48 -15.47 -3.78
CA GLY A 200 -14.09 -15.30 -3.33
C GLY A 200 -13.11 -16.40 -3.77
N SER A 201 -13.52 -17.36 -4.62
CA SER A 201 -12.62 -18.39 -5.17
C SER A 201 -11.57 -17.85 -6.15
N GLY A 202 -11.69 -16.59 -6.57
CA GLY A 202 -10.77 -15.94 -7.50
C GLY A 202 -11.15 -16.14 -8.97
N LYS A 203 -12.45 -16.27 -9.27
CA LYS A 203 -13.00 -16.38 -10.64
C LYS A 203 -12.47 -15.27 -11.56
N SER A 204 -12.76 -14.01 -11.29
CA SER A 204 -12.30 -12.89 -12.12
C SER A 204 -10.79 -12.73 -12.20
N SER A 205 -10.04 -13.15 -11.17
CA SER A 205 -8.58 -13.26 -11.25
C SER A 205 -8.11 -14.36 -12.20
N LEU A 206 -8.76 -15.53 -12.16
CA LEU A 206 -8.46 -16.64 -13.06
C LEU A 206 -8.91 -16.32 -14.50
N THR A 207 -10.05 -15.67 -14.68
CA THR A 207 -10.55 -15.17 -15.97
C THR A 207 -9.53 -14.22 -16.61
N ASP A 208 -8.99 -13.26 -15.85
CA ASP A 208 -7.93 -12.35 -16.31
C ASP A 208 -6.66 -13.10 -16.74
N GLU A 209 -6.22 -14.07 -15.93
CA GLU A 209 -5.06 -14.88 -16.23
C GLU A 209 -5.29 -15.76 -17.48
N LEU A 210 -6.47 -16.37 -17.66
CA LEU A 210 -6.83 -17.14 -18.85
C LEU A 210 -6.91 -16.26 -20.10
N LEU A 211 -7.48 -15.05 -19.98
CA LEU A 211 -7.51 -14.06 -21.05
C LEU A 211 -6.08 -13.69 -21.47
N ARG A 212 -5.18 -13.46 -20.50
CA ARG A 212 -3.76 -13.24 -20.76
C ARG A 212 -3.13 -14.40 -21.53
N ARG A 213 -3.36 -15.66 -21.14
CA ARG A 213 -2.81 -16.83 -21.86
C ARG A 213 -3.36 -16.90 -23.28
N LEU A 214 -4.67 -16.72 -23.48
CA LEU A 214 -5.30 -16.72 -24.80
C LEU A 214 -4.65 -15.69 -25.73
N ARG A 215 -4.49 -14.46 -25.23
CA ARG A 215 -3.91 -13.34 -25.97
C ARG A 215 -2.45 -13.58 -26.33
N LEU A 216 -1.64 -14.03 -25.36
CA LEU A 216 -0.23 -14.35 -25.58
C LEU A 216 -0.08 -15.53 -26.54
N ASP A 217 -0.80 -16.63 -26.31
CA ASP A 217 -0.69 -17.86 -27.10
C ASP A 217 -1.11 -17.64 -28.54
N GLN A 218 -2.12 -16.82 -28.78
CA GLN A 218 -2.69 -16.56 -30.11
C GLN A 218 -2.23 -15.23 -30.71
N GLU A 219 -1.29 -14.54 -30.08
CA GLU A 219 -0.72 -13.27 -30.54
C GLU A 219 -1.80 -12.21 -30.85
N ASP A 220 -2.77 -12.06 -29.95
CA ASP A 220 -3.90 -11.11 -30.06
C ASP A 220 -4.80 -11.29 -31.32
N LYS A 221 -4.72 -12.43 -32.03
CA LYS A 221 -5.50 -12.68 -33.25
C LYS A 221 -6.98 -12.98 -33.02
N LEU A 222 -7.37 -13.31 -31.78
CA LEU A 222 -8.74 -13.65 -31.42
C LEU A 222 -9.46 -12.46 -30.80
N ARG A 223 -10.72 -12.28 -31.19
CA ARG A 223 -11.64 -11.34 -30.56
C ARG A 223 -12.40 -12.03 -29.43
N ILE A 224 -12.17 -11.60 -28.19
CA ILE A 224 -12.73 -12.22 -26.99
C ILE A 224 -13.63 -11.23 -26.25
N ALA A 225 -14.87 -11.62 -25.95
CA ALA A 225 -15.79 -10.83 -25.14
C ALA A 225 -16.00 -11.48 -23.78
N VAL A 226 -15.92 -10.69 -22.71
CA VAL A 226 -16.13 -11.12 -21.33
C VAL A 226 -17.38 -10.42 -20.78
N LEU A 227 -18.34 -11.22 -20.33
CA LEU A 227 -19.57 -10.80 -19.67
C LEU A 227 -19.49 -11.22 -18.20
N ALA A 228 -19.19 -10.28 -17.31
CA ALA A 228 -19.04 -10.57 -15.88
C ALA A 228 -20.29 -10.15 -15.11
N VAL A 229 -20.87 -11.06 -14.34
CA VAL A 229 -22.14 -10.85 -13.63
C VAL A 229 -21.89 -10.72 -12.13
N ASP A 230 -22.35 -9.62 -11.55
CA ASP A 230 -22.27 -9.35 -10.11
C ASP A 230 -23.67 -9.22 -9.47
N PRO A 231 -23.83 -9.55 -8.17
CA PRO A 231 -25.14 -9.55 -7.54
C PRO A 231 -25.62 -8.13 -7.19
N SER A 232 -26.88 -7.81 -7.53
CA SER A 232 -27.55 -6.58 -7.09
C SER A 232 -27.90 -6.63 -5.60
N ARG A 233 -27.83 -5.48 -4.91
CA ARG A 233 -28.27 -5.41 -3.51
C ARG A 233 -29.80 -5.50 -3.41
N ARG A 234 -30.27 -6.40 -2.53
CA ARG A 234 -31.69 -6.54 -2.20
C ARG A 234 -32.33 -5.25 -1.65
N ARG A 235 -31.53 -4.37 -1.04
CA ARG A 235 -31.96 -3.11 -0.44
C ARG A 235 -31.27 -1.95 -1.15
N GLY A 236 -32.05 -1.05 -1.74
CA GLY A 236 -31.57 0.12 -2.48
C GLY A 236 -31.45 -0.07 -4.00
N GLY A 237 -31.43 -1.30 -4.52
CA GLY A 237 -31.45 -1.59 -5.96
C GLY A 237 -30.08 -1.52 -6.67
N GLY A 238 -29.10 -0.81 -6.11
CA GLY A 238 -27.78 -0.64 -6.70
C GLY A 238 -26.89 -1.90 -6.62
N ALA A 239 -25.80 -1.88 -7.39
CA ALA A 239 -24.82 -2.97 -7.46
C ALA A 239 -23.38 -2.44 -7.41
N LEU A 240 -22.46 -3.25 -6.88
CA LEU A 240 -21.03 -3.00 -7.04
C LEU A 240 -20.53 -4.02 -8.04
N LEU A 241 -20.19 -3.54 -9.23
CA LEU A 241 -19.68 -4.34 -10.33
C LEU A 241 -18.16 -4.35 -10.21
N GLY A 242 -17.66 -5.34 -9.47
CA GLY A 242 -16.31 -5.44 -8.93
C GLY A 242 -15.41 -6.46 -9.63
N ASP A 243 -15.85 -7.05 -10.75
CA ASP A 243 -15.00 -7.97 -11.52
C ASP A 243 -13.99 -7.24 -12.40
N ARG A 244 -14.39 -6.12 -13.03
CA ARG A 244 -13.55 -5.37 -13.98
C ARG A 244 -12.25 -4.85 -13.36
N ILE A 245 -12.24 -4.48 -12.08
CA ILE A 245 -11.03 -4.03 -11.35
C ILE A 245 -9.93 -5.09 -11.32
N ARG A 246 -10.25 -6.38 -11.50
CA ARG A 246 -9.29 -7.49 -11.50
C ARG A 246 -8.62 -7.75 -12.86
N MET A 247 -9.12 -7.14 -13.93
CA MET A 247 -8.84 -7.51 -15.32
C MET A 247 -7.69 -6.70 -15.93
N ASN A 248 -6.45 -6.97 -15.52
CA ASN A 248 -5.25 -6.29 -16.05
C ASN A 248 -4.97 -6.61 -17.53
N ALA A 249 -5.39 -7.78 -18.00
CA ALA A 249 -5.28 -8.19 -19.40
C ALA A 249 -6.17 -7.35 -20.34
N LEU A 250 -7.02 -6.45 -19.84
CA LEU A 250 -7.71 -5.47 -20.69
C LEU A 250 -6.82 -4.25 -21.05
N GLU A 251 -5.72 -4.02 -20.33
CA GLU A 251 -4.91 -2.81 -20.49
C GLU A 251 -3.69 -3.00 -21.40
N THR A 252 -3.34 -4.25 -21.72
CA THR A 252 -2.14 -4.63 -22.48
C THR A 252 -2.50 -5.04 -23.92
N GLY A 253 -1.54 -5.01 -24.86
CA GLY A 253 -1.66 -5.44 -26.28
C GLY A 253 -2.81 -4.80 -27.10
N ASP A 254 -3.34 -5.50 -28.12
CA ASP A 254 -4.37 -4.92 -29.00
C ASP A 254 -5.71 -4.74 -28.27
N ARG A 255 -6.09 -3.47 -28.03
CA ARG A 255 -7.32 -3.11 -27.33
C ARG A 255 -8.59 -3.49 -28.09
N GLY A 256 -8.52 -3.62 -29.41
CA GLY A 256 -9.65 -4.05 -30.24
C GLY A 256 -9.95 -5.56 -30.18
N ALA A 257 -9.01 -6.35 -29.65
CA ALA A 257 -9.13 -7.80 -29.53
C ALA A 257 -10.02 -8.22 -28.33
N THR A 258 -10.37 -7.31 -27.43
CA THR A 258 -11.13 -7.64 -26.22
C THR A 258 -12.32 -6.72 -26.01
N PHE A 259 -13.39 -7.23 -25.42
CA PHE A 259 -14.54 -6.46 -24.95
C PHE A 259 -14.95 -6.93 -23.57
N PHE A 260 -15.32 -6.01 -22.68
CA PHE A 260 -15.73 -6.34 -21.32
C PHE A 260 -17.00 -5.60 -20.94
N ARG A 261 -18.02 -6.33 -20.46
CA ARG A 261 -19.25 -5.75 -19.94
C ARG A 261 -19.59 -6.35 -18.58
N SER A 262 -19.84 -5.48 -17.62
CA SER A 262 -20.28 -5.86 -16.29
C SER A 262 -21.81 -5.82 -16.21
N LEU A 263 -22.45 -6.90 -15.79
CA LEU A 263 -23.91 -7.03 -15.68
C LEU A 263 -24.32 -7.19 -14.22
N ALA A 264 -25.44 -6.60 -13.85
CA ALA A 264 -26.04 -6.82 -12.54
C ALA A 264 -27.12 -7.89 -12.64
N THR A 265 -27.30 -8.73 -11.62
CA THR A 265 -28.38 -9.73 -11.65
C THR A 265 -29.78 -9.11 -11.71
N ARG A 266 -29.95 -7.88 -11.18
CA ARG A 266 -31.18 -7.06 -11.09
C ARG A 266 -32.37 -7.68 -10.35
N THR A 267 -32.43 -9.01 -10.27
CA THR A 267 -33.45 -9.77 -9.57
C THR A 267 -32.86 -10.42 -8.32
N ALA A 268 -33.52 -10.19 -7.18
CA ALA A 268 -33.05 -10.72 -5.91
C ALA A 268 -33.04 -12.25 -5.90
N GLY A 269 -31.85 -12.84 -5.73
CA GLY A 269 -31.67 -14.31 -5.69
C GLY A 269 -31.49 -14.96 -7.05
N ALA A 270 -31.55 -14.20 -8.15
CA ALA A 270 -31.11 -14.68 -9.46
C ALA A 270 -29.59 -14.79 -9.52
N GLN A 271 -29.09 -15.80 -10.22
CA GLN A 271 -27.65 -16.04 -10.44
C GLN A 271 -27.17 -15.49 -11.80
N VAL A 272 -28.09 -15.21 -12.72
CA VAL A 272 -27.83 -14.63 -14.04
C VAL A 272 -28.88 -13.57 -14.34
N PRO A 273 -28.59 -12.57 -15.20
CA PRO A 273 -29.59 -11.61 -15.67
C PRO A 273 -30.70 -12.29 -16.50
N GLU A 274 -31.89 -11.69 -16.54
CA GLU A 274 -33.07 -12.26 -17.23
C GLU A 274 -32.86 -12.45 -18.74
N HIS A 275 -32.19 -11.49 -19.40
CA HIS A 275 -31.95 -11.47 -20.85
C HIS A 275 -30.51 -11.84 -21.24
N LEU A 276 -29.87 -12.75 -20.48
CA LEU A 276 -28.47 -13.09 -20.73
C LEU A 276 -28.25 -13.77 -22.10
N ASP A 277 -29.20 -14.56 -22.58
CA ASP A 277 -29.18 -15.17 -23.91
C ASP A 277 -29.17 -14.14 -25.04
N ASP A 278 -30.01 -13.10 -24.94
CA ASP A 278 -30.04 -12.00 -25.90
C ASP A 278 -28.69 -11.25 -25.92
N VAL A 279 -28.11 -11.02 -24.74
CA VAL A 279 -26.79 -10.36 -24.61
C VAL A 279 -25.67 -11.20 -25.23
N ILE A 280 -25.62 -12.51 -24.96
CA ILE A 280 -24.65 -13.43 -25.57
C ILE A 280 -24.83 -13.42 -27.09
N THR A 281 -26.08 -13.44 -27.57
CA THR A 281 -26.41 -13.42 -28.99
C THR A 281 -25.91 -12.14 -29.67
N ALA A 282 -26.08 -10.98 -29.03
CA ALA A 282 -25.55 -9.72 -29.54
C ALA A 282 -24.02 -9.74 -29.70
N VAL A 283 -23.30 -10.31 -28.74
CA VAL A 283 -21.84 -10.47 -28.80
C VAL A 283 -21.43 -11.39 -29.95
N LYS A 284 -22.13 -12.51 -30.15
CA LYS A 284 -21.88 -13.42 -31.29
C LYS A 284 -22.11 -12.71 -32.64
N ALA A 285 -23.18 -11.92 -32.73
CA ALA A 285 -23.49 -11.11 -33.91
C ALA A 285 -22.44 -10.00 -34.17
N ALA A 286 -21.75 -9.50 -33.15
CA ALA A 286 -20.69 -8.49 -33.28
C ALA A 286 -19.32 -9.03 -33.75
N GLY A 287 -19.20 -10.35 -33.91
CA GLY A 287 -18.05 -10.97 -34.56
C GLY A 287 -16.88 -11.23 -33.63
N TYR A 288 -17.19 -11.57 -32.38
CA TYR A 288 -16.24 -12.14 -31.44
C TYR A 288 -16.08 -13.64 -31.69
N ASP A 289 -14.88 -14.16 -31.51
CA ASP A 289 -14.53 -15.56 -31.71
C ASP A 289 -14.84 -16.41 -30.46
N LEU A 290 -14.83 -15.80 -29.28
CA LEU A 290 -15.12 -16.45 -28.00
C LEU A 290 -15.92 -15.52 -27.09
N VAL A 291 -16.96 -16.06 -26.44
CA VAL A 291 -17.66 -15.39 -25.34
C VAL A 291 -17.31 -16.07 -24.03
N VAL A 292 -16.87 -15.31 -23.04
CA VAL A 292 -16.63 -15.77 -21.67
C VAL A 292 -17.70 -15.16 -20.78
N VAL A 293 -18.40 -15.99 -20.01
CA VAL A 293 -19.44 -15.53 -19.08
C VAL A 293 -19.03 -15.91 -17.66
N GLU A 294 -18.83 -14.93 -16.80
CA GLU A 294 -18.53 -15.14 -15.39
C GLU A 294 -19.78 -14.88 -14.54
N THR A 295 -20.14 -15.83 -13.68
CA THR A 295 -21.28 -15.66 -12.75
C THR A 295 -20.88 -14.97 -11.45
N PRO A 296 -21.84 -14.47 -10.65
CA PRO A 296 -21.59 -14.13 -9.25
C PRO A 296 -21.15 -15.37 -8.45
N GLY A 297 -20.76 -15.16 -7.19
CA GLY A 297 -20.48 -16.26 -6.28
C GLY A 297 -21.73 -17.11 -6.03
N ILE A 298 -21.71 -18.37 -6.46
CA ILE A 298 -22.84 -19.30 -6.37
C ILE A 298 -22.78 -20.18 -5.11
N GLY A 299 -23.94 -20.67 -4.68
CA GLY A 299 -24.09 -21.70 -3.64
C GLY A 299 -23.81 -23.11 -4.17
N GLN A 300 -23.97 -24.12 -3.30
CA GLN A 300 -23.67 -25.51 -3.65
C GLN A 300 -24.64 -26.11 -4.69
N GLY A 301 -25.92 -25.74 -4.65
CA GLY A 301 -26.97 -26.28 -5.55
C GLY A 301 -27.29 -25.41 -6.77
N ASP A 302 -26.38 -24.53 -7.16
CA ASP A 302 -26.60 -23.56 -8.23
C ASP A 302 -25.84 -23.96 -9.50
N ALA A 303 -26.53 -24.11 -10.63
CA ALA A 303 -25.93 -24.46 -11.92
C ALA A 303 -26.48 -23.62 -13.10
N ALA A 304 -26.89 -22.38 -12.81
CA ALA A 304 -27.63 -21.51 -13.73
C ALA A 304 -26.88 -21.12 -15.01
N ILE A 305 -25.55 -21.33 -15.06
CA ILE A 305 -24.71 -20.97 -16.22
C ILE A 305 -24.76 -22.00 -17.35
N LEU A 306 -25.15 -23.25 -17.05
CA LEU A 306 -25.09 -24.36 -17.99
C LEU A 306 -25.91 -24.14 -19.28
N PRO A 307 -27.14 -23.60 -19.25
CA PRO A 307 -27.92 -23.36 -20.47
C PRO A 307 -27.27 -22.36 -21.44
N TYR A 308 -26.32 -21.56 -20.95
CA TYR A 308 -25.66 -20.49 -21.69
C TYR A 308 -24.23 -20.83 -22.12
N SER A 309 -23.73 -22.03 -21.78
CA SER A 309 -22.31 -22.38 -21.94
C SER A 309 -22.11 -23.62 -22.80
N ASP A 310 -21.14 -23.57 -23.71
CA ASP A 310 -20.69 -24.73 -24.50
C ASP A 310 -19.61 -25.53 -23.75
N VAL A 311 -18.82 -24.85 -22.93
CA VAL A 311 -17.83 -25.40 -22.00
C VAL A 311 -18.00 -24.72 -20.65
N SER A 312 -17.97 -25.50 -19.57
CA SER A 312 -18.19 -25.03 -18.20
C SER A 312 -16.96 -25.27 -17.31
N LEU A 313 -16.52 -24.21 -16.63
CA LEU A 313 -15.43 -24.21 -15.67
C LEU A 313 -15.98 -23.92 -14.27
N TYR A 314 -15.81 -24.86 -13.34
CA TYR A 314 -16.11 -24.65 -11.93
C TYR A 314 -14.86 -24.27 -11.15
N VAL A 315 -14.88 -23.12 -10.47
CA VAL A 315 -13.76 -22.57 -9.69
C VAL A 315 -14.07 -22.62 -8.20
N MET A 316 -13.22 -23.29 -7.44
CA MET A 316 -13.35 -23.44 -5.98
C MET A 316 -12.02 -23.20 -5.29
N THR A 317 -12.04 -23.15 -3.95
CA THR A 317 -10.81 -23.09 -3.13
C THR A 317 -10.57 -24.44 -2.43
N PRO A 318 -9.38 -24.67 -1.85
CA PRO A 318 -9.14 -25.83 -0.99
C PRO A 318 -10.05 -25.92 0.24
N GLU A 319 -10.72 -24.82 0.63
CA GLU A 319 -11.55 -24.72 1.83
C GLU A 319 -13.03 -24.97 1.51
N PHE A 320 -13.43 -26.23 1.35
CA PHE A 320 -14.83 -26.63 1.12
C PHE A 320 -15.46 -27.42 2.28
N GLY A 321 -14.74 -27.54 3.40
CA GLY A 321 -15.16 -28.33 4.57
C GLY A 321 -14.82 -29.81 4.41
N ALA A 322 -15.73 -30.69 4.82
CA ALA A 322 -15.51 -32.13 4.70
C ALA A 322 -15.70 -32.62 3.25
N ALA A 323 -14.99 -33.68 2.85
CA ALA A 323 -15.13 -34.28 1.52
C ALA A 323 -16.58 -34.66 1.15
N SER A 324 -17.43 -34.99 2.13
CA SER A 324 -18.86 -35.27 1.90
C SER A 324 -19.67 -34.05 1.45
N GLN A 325 -19.14 -32.83 1.54
CA GLN A 325 -19.81 -31.65 0.99
C GLN A 325 -19.72 -31.62 -0.54
N LEU A 326 -18.70 -32.25 -1.14
CA LEU A 326 -18.53 -32.31 -2.59
C LEU A 326 -19.69 -33.06 -3.28
N GLU A 327 -20.33 -34.00 -2.58
CA GLU A 327 -21.53 -34.72 -3.05
C GLU A 327 -22.78 -33.82 -3.17
N LYS A 328 -22.72 -32.58 -2.66
CA LYS A 328 -23.83 -31.62 -2.70
C LYS A 328 -23.60 -30.47 -3.68
N ILE A 329 -22.44 -30.46 -4.34
CA ILE A 329 -22.09 -29.40 -5.28
C ILE A 329 -22.57 -29.83 -6.65
N ASP A 330 -23.73 -29.33 -7.08
CA ASP A 330 -24.36 -29.70 -8.34
C ASP A 330 -23.43 -29.44 -9.53
N MET A 331 -22.65 -28.34 -9.50
CA MET A 331 -21.67 -28.04 -10.56
C MET A 331 -20.61 -29.12 -10.75
N LEU A 332 -20.31 -29.97 -9.76
CA LEU A 332 -19.35 -31.07 -9.96
C LEU A 332 -19.93 -32.23 -10.80
N ASP A 333 -21.25 -32.29 -10.99
CA ASP A 333 -21.88 -33.24 -11.92
C ASP A 333 -21.77 -32.78 -13.37
N PHE A 334 -21.77 -31.47 -13.59
CA PHE A 334 -21.90 -30.88 -14.93
C PHE A 334 -20.63 -30.23 -15.47
N ALA A 335 -19.71 -29.80 -14.61
CA ALA A 335 -18.51 -29.10 -15.04
C ALA A 335 -17.66 -29.94 -16.00
N ASP A 336 -17.25 -29.34 -17.11
CA ASP A 336 -16.31 -29.94 -18.05
C ASP A 336 -14.91 -30.00 -17.41
N VAL A 337 -14.53 -28.92 -16.73
CA VAL A 337 -13.25 -28.74 -16.04
C VAL A 337 -13.47 -28.09 -14.67
N VAL A 338 -12.64 -28.47 -13.69
CA VAL A 338 -12.63 -27.87 -12.35
C VAL A 338 -11.28 -27.25 -12.05
N ALA A 339 -11.28 -26.01 -11.53
CA ALA A 339 -10.10 -25.34 -11.00
C ALA A 339 -10.22 -25.22 -9.48
N VAL A 340 -9.32 -25.92 -8.76
CA VAL A 340 -9.05 -25.67 -7.35
C VAL A 340 -8.04 -24.53 -7.28
N ASN A 341 -8.56 -23.30 -7.27
CA ASN A 341 -7.77 -22.08 -7.25
C ASN A 341 -7.31 -21.72 -5.83
N LYS A 342 -6.32 -20.81 -5.71
CA LYS A 342 -5.61 -20.52 -4.46
C LYS A 342 -4.85 -21.73 -3.93
N PHE A 343 -4.15 -22.40 -4.85
CA PHE A 343 -3.45 -23.65 -4.58
C PHE A 343 -2.27 -23.52 -3.60
N GLU A 344 -1.82 -22.30 -3.34
CA GLU A 344 -0.86 -21.95 -2.29
C GLU A 344 -1.38 -22.22 -0.86
N ARG A 345 -2.69 -22.41 -0.70
CA ARG A 345 -3.31 -22.67 0.60
C ARG A 345 -3.05 -24.08 1.11
N ARG A 346 -3.13 -24.21 2.44
CA ARG A 346 -2.94 -25.50 3.11
C ARG A 346 -3.99 -26.52 2.68
N GLY A 347 -3.56 -27.74 2.39
CA GLY A 347 -4.45 -28.84 2.02
C GLY A 347 -4.91 -28.83 0.57
N ALA A 348 -4.34 -27.96 -0.28
CA ALA A 348 -4.72 -27.85 -1.69
C ALA A 348 -4.60 -29.15 -2.49
N GLU A 349 -3.55 -29.95 -2.27
CA GLU A 349 -3.39 -31.23 -2.97
C GLU A 349 -4.40 -32.29 -2.50
N ASP A 350 -4.70 -32.34 -1.20
CA ASP A 350 -5.78 -33.20 -0.67
C ASP A 350 -7.14 -32.76 -1.24
N ALA A 351 -7.39 -31.46 -1.31
CA ALA A 351 -8.57 -30.88 -1.92
C ALA A 351 -8.71 -31.30 -3.40
N ARG A 352 -7.64 -31.16 -4.20
CA ARG A 352 -7.61 -31.58 -5.60
C ARG A 352 -7.94 -33.07 -5.76
N ARG A 353 -7.31 -33.92 -4.94
CA ARG A 353 -7.57 -35.36 -4.93
C ARG A 353 -9.03 -35.66 -4.63
N ASP A 354 -9.60 -35.04 -3.62
CA ASP A 354 -10.96 -35.32 -3.17
C ASP A 354 -12.00 -34.86 -4.20
N VAL A 355 -11.79 -33.69 -4.81
CA VAL A 355 -12.59 -33.17 -5.93
C VAL A 355 -12.50 -34.08 -7.15
N ALA A 356 -11.30 -34.47 -7.55
CA ALA A 356 -11.09 -35.38 -8.68
C ALA A 356 -11.75 -36.74 -8.45
N ARG A 357 -11.64 -37.30 -7.25
CA ARG A 357 -12.34 -38.55 -6.89
C ARG A 357 -13.85 -38.39 -6.90
N GLN A 358 -14.38 -37.24 -6.48
CA GLN A 358 -15.81 -36.97 -6.61
C GLN A 358 -16.22 -36.93 -8.08
N MET A 359 -15.43 -36.29 -8.93
CA MET A 359 -15.69 -36.21 -10.37
C MET A 359 -15.64 -37.58 -11.06
N VAL A 360 -14.73 -38.48 -10.65
CA VAL A 360 -14.74 -39.90 -11.09
C VAL A 360 -16.09 -40.55 -10.78
N ARG A 361 -16.61 -40.33 -9.56
CA ARG A 361 -17.90 -40.91 -9.12
C ARG A 361 -19.06 -40.33 -9.93
N ASN A 362 -19.11 -39.00 -10.07
CA ASN A 362 -20.18 -38.29 -10.78
C ASN A 362 -20.25 -38.69 -12.27
N ARG A 363 -19.09 -38.91 -12.90
CA ARG A 363 -18.99 -39.34 -14.31
C ARG A 363 -19.05 -40.87 -14.49
N GLU A 364 -19.26 -41.64 -13.43
CA GLU A 364 -19.22 -43.12 -13.41
C GLU A 364 -17.95 -43.73 -14.04
N ALA A 365 -16.84 -42.98 -14.02
CA ALA A 365 -15.61 -43.30 -14.72
C ALA A 365 -14.67 -44.20 -13.90
N PHE A 366 -15.20 -45.23 -13.22
CA PHE A 366 -14.50 -46.04 -12.22
C PHE A 366 -13.23 -46.77 -12.71
N GLY A 367 -13.03 -46.87 -14.03
CA GLY A 367 -11.83 -47.44 -14.64
C GLY A 367 -10.71 -46.44 -14.91
N GLN A 368 -10.92 -45.14 -14.71
CA GLN A 368 -9.92 -44.09 -14.90
C GLN A 368 -9.26 -43.70 -13.56
N SER A 369 -7.99 -43.27 -13.60
CA SER A 369 -7.35 -42.69 -12.44
C SER A 369 -7.98 -41.32 -12.14
N TRP A 370 -8.13 -40.98 -10.86
CA TRP A 370 -8.55 -39.63 -10.47
C TRP A 370 -7.53 -38.57 -10.96
N GLU A 371 -6.26 -38.94 -11.13
CA GLU A 371 -5.19 -38.04 -11.58
C GLU A 371 -5.39 -37.56 -13.03
N THR A 372 -6.16 -38.29 -13.84
CA THR A 372 -6.46 -37.92 -15.23
C THR A 372 -7.77 -37.15 -15.36
N MET A 373 -8.54 -36.99 -14.28
CA MET A 373 -9.73 -36.13 -14.32
C MET A 373 -9.31 -34.68 -14.59
N PRO A 374 -10.15 -33.89 -15.29
CA PRO A 374 -9.85 -32.50 -15.62
C PRO A 374 -10.06 -31.59 -14.38
N VAL A 375 -9.27 -31.85 -13.34
CA VAL A 375 -9.23 -31.09 -12.08
C VAL A 375 -7.83 -30.54 -11.90
N PHE A 376 -7.72 -29.21 -12.00
CA PHE A 376 -6.46 -28.49 -11.97
C PHE A 376 -6.30 -27.72 -10.67
N GLY A 377 -5.10 -27.75 -10.09
CA GLY A 377 -4.70 -26.84 -9.02
C GLY A 377 -4.11 -25.56 -9.60
N THR A 378 -4.71 -24.40 -9.36
CA THR A 378 -4.26 -23.13 -9.95
C THR A 378 -3.92 -22.08 -8.90
N SER A 379 -2.95 -21.21 -9.19
CA SER A 379 -2.74 -19.99 -8.41
C SER A 379 -2.82 -18.77 -9.32
N ALA A 380 -4.02 -18.19 -9.43
CA ALA A 380 -4.21 -16.98 -10.24
C ALA A 380 -3.53 -15.72 -9.66
N ALA A 381 -3.10 -15.77 -8.39
CA ALA A 381 -2.35 -14.69 -7.75
C ALA A 381 -0.87 -14.69 -8.18
N ARG A 382 -0.36 -15.85 -8.61
CA ARG A 382 1.00 -16.01 -9.08
C ARG A 382 1.10 -15.67 -10.56
N PHE A 383 2.03 -14.79 -10.89
CA PHE A 383 2.34 -14.49 -12.27
C PHE A 383 2.94 -15.71 -12.98
N ASN A 384 2.49 -15.96 -14.21
CA ASN A 384 2.96 -17.07 -15.05
C ASN A 384 2.86 -18.46 -14.37
N ASP A 385 1.79 -18.67 -13.60
CA ASP A 385 1.51 -19.96 -12.96
C ASP A 385 1.38 -21.09 -13.99
N ASP A 386 2.12 -22.18 -13.77
CA ASP A 386 2.12 -23.37 -14.62
C ASP A 386 0.81 -24.18 -14.47
N GLY A 387 0.21 -24.16 -13.27
CA GLY A 387 -1.13 -24.72 -13.02
C GLY A 387 -2.22 -24.04 -13.86
N VAL A 388 -2.24 -22.70 -13.89
CA VAL A 388 -3.15 -21.93 -14.77
C VAL A 388 -2.86 -22.21 -16.24
N THR A 389 -1.60 -22.36 -16.63
CA THR A 389 -1.21 -22.66 -18.01
C THR A 389 -1.69 -24.05 -18.43
N ALA A 390 -1.62 -25.04 -17.54
CA ALA A 390 -2.15 -26.38 -17.78
C ALA A 390 -3.69 -26.37 -17.93
N LEU A 391 -4.39 -25.62 -17.06
CA LEU A 391 -5.83 -25.40 -17.19
C LEU A 391 -6.19 -24.77 -18.53
N PHE A 392 -5.45 -23.74 -18.94
CA PHE A 392 -5.63 -23.07 -20.23
C PHE A 392 -5.47 -24.05 -21.41
N GLN A 393 -4.47 -24.94 -21.37
CA GLN A 393 -4.23 -25.92 -22.44
C GLN A 393 -5.36 -26.95 -22.57
N GLU A 394 -5.98 -27.36 -21.45
CA GLU A 394 -7.19 -28.19 -21.46
C GLU A 394 -8.38 -27.42 -22.07
N LEU A 395 -8.62 -26.19 -21.61
CA LEU A 395 -9.70 -25.34 -22.13
C LEU A 395 -9.53 -25.05 -23.63
N LYS A 396 -8.28 -24.83 -24.09
CA LYS A 396 -7.94 -24.66 -25.50
C LYS A 396 -8.43 -25.85 -26.32
N THR A 397 -8.18 -27.07 -25.85
CA THR A 397 -8.62 -28.31 -26.51
C THR A 397 -10.14 -28.39 -26.57
N LEU A 398 -10.81 -28.20 -25.43
CA LEU A 398 -12.28 -28.27 -25.34
C LEU A 398 -12.97 -27.20 -26.21
N LEU A 399 -12.45 -25.98 -26.23
CA LEU A 399 -13.01 -24.89 -27.04
C LEU A 399 -12.77 -25.11 -28.53
N SER A 400 -11.63 -25.68 -28.93
CA SER A 400 -11.40 -26.10 -30.31
C SER A 400 -12.38 -27.18 -30.76
N ASP A 401 -12.70 -28.15 -29.90
CA ASP A 401 -13.72 -29.16 -30.19
C ASP A 401 -15.12 -28.55 -30.35
N LYS A 402 -15.37 -27.40 -29.71
CA LYS A 402 -16.55 -26.55 -29.91
C LYS A 402 -16.37 -25.51 -31.03
N GLY A 403 -15.44 -25.73 -31.95
CA GLY A 403 -15.32 -24.92 -33.17
C GLY A 403 -14.59 -23.59 -33.02
N LEU A 404 -13.89 -23.33 -31.90
CA LEU A 404 -12.97 -22.18 -31.81
C LEU A 404 -11.76 -22.42 -32.73
N ALA A 405 -11.57 -21.54 -33.71
CA ALA A 405 -10.44 -21.61 -34.64
C ALA A 405 -9.14 -21.13 -33.95
N LEU A 406 -8.35 -22.08 -33.46
CA LEU A 406 -7.09 -21.81 -32.75
C LEU A 406 -5.88 -22.18 -33.61
N GLY A 407 -4.83 -21.34 -33.56
CA GLY A 407 -3.51 -21.67 -34.08
C GLY A 407 -2.74 -22.63 -33.15
N SER A 408 -1.57 -23.10 -33.59
CA SER A 408 -0.71 -24.00 -32.79
C SER A 408 -0.37 -23.41 -31.41
N GLY A 409 -0.31 -22.08 -31.29
CA GLY A 409 0.05 -21.39 -30.05
C GLY A 409 1.55 -21.13 -29.93
N VAL A 410 1.93 -20.19 -29.08
CA VAL A 410 3.34 -19.87 -28.74
C VAL A 410 3.69 -20.18 -27.28
N LEU A 411 2.70 -20.48 -26.42
CA LEU A 411 2.99 -20.82 -25.03
C LEU A 411 3.64 -22.20 -24.92
N PRO A 412 4.62 -22.38 -24.01
CA PRO A 412 5.22 -23.68 -23.75
C PRO A 412 4.18 -24.69 -23.27
N HIS A 413 4.26 -25.93 -23.76
CA HIS A 413 3.45 -27.02 -23.22
C HIS A 413 3.90 -27.37 -21.80
N VAL A 414 2.96 -27.53 -20.88
CA VAL A 414 3.22 -27.93 -19.49
C VAL A 414 2.44 -29.21 -19.19
N ASP A 415 3.08 -30.17 -18.53
CA ASP A 415 2.48 -31.47 -18.18
C ASP A 415 2.28 -31.59 -16.66
N VAL A 416 1.58 -30.60 -16.10
CA VAL A 416 1.24 -30.53 -14.67
C VAL A 416 -0.27 -30.50 -14.48
N ARG A 417 -0.77 -31.05 -13.38
CA ARG A 417 -2.19 -30.94 -12.97
C ARG A 417 -2.39 -29.98 -11.80
N ALA A 418 -1.32 -29.40 -11.29
CA ALA A 418 -1.36 -28.45 -10.19
C ALA A 418 -0.16 -27.50 -10.29
N SER A 419 -0.35 -26.27 -9.80
CA SER A 419 0.71 -25.28 -9.65
C SER A 419 1.92 -25.86 -8.90
N SER A 420 3.11 -25.70 -9.48
CA SER A 420 4.36 -26.23 -8.93
C SER A 420 5.29 -25.12 -8.44
N GLY A 421 6.19 -25.43 -7.49
CA GLY A 421 7.18 -24.44 -7.02
C GLY A 421 6.59 -23.24 -6.27
N LEU A 422 5.44 -23.42 -5.60
CA LEU A 422 4.84 -22.41 -4.74
C LEU A 422 5.74 -22.18 -3.51
N THR A 423 6.52 -21.10 -3.52
CA THR A 423 7.33 -20.65 -2.38
C THR A 423 6.57 -19.57 -1.62
N SER A 424 6.16 -19.87 -0.38
CA SER A 424 5.58 -18.85 0.49
C SER A 424 6.67 -17.91 1.03
N VAL A 425 6.43 -16.60 0.96
CA VAL A 425 7.27 -15.57 1.60
C VAL A 425 7.42 -15.85 3.11
N VAL A 426 6.35 -16.29 3.77
CA VAL A 426 6.35 -16.72 5.18
C VAL A 426 5.89 -18.18 5.25
N PRO A 427 6.75 -19.14 5.63
CA PRO A 427 6.38 -20.55 5.71
C PRO A 427 5.16 -20.77 6.61
N THR A 428 4.27 -21.68 6.22
CA THR A 428 3.01 -21.97 6.94
C THR A 428 3.23 -22.38 8.39
N ALA A 429 4.35 -23.05 8.70
CA ALA A 429 4.75 -23.41 10.06
C ALA A 429 4.96 -22.18 10.98
N ARG A 430 5.24 -21.01 10.39
CA ARG A 430 5.45 -19.75 11.10
C ARG A 430 4.28 -18.78 10.97
N ALA A 431 3.13 -19.19 10.42
CA ALA A 431 1.99 -18.30 10.15
C ALA A 431 1.42 -17.59 11.40
N ARG A 432 1.68 -18.09 12.61
CA ARG A 432 1.23 -17.51 13.88
C ARG A 432 2.25 -16.60 14.57
N TYR A 433 3.32 -16.19 13.88
CA TYR A 433 4.41 -15.37 14.42
C TYR A 433 3.98 -14.15 15.24
N LEU A 434 2.92 -13.44 14.83
CA LEU A 434 2.41 -12.27 15.56
C LEU A 434 1.80 -12.63 16.91
N ALA A 435 1.07 -13.75 17.00
CA ALA A 435 0.54 -14.24 18.28
C ALA A 435 1.69 -14.67 19.21
N ASP A 436 2.72 -15.30 18.66
CA ASP A 436 3.89 -15.67 19.46
C ASP A 436 4.65 -14.43 19.99
N VAL A 437 4.76 -13.36 19.18
CA VAL A 437 5.29 -12.06 19.62
C VAL A 437 4.42 -11.48 20.74
N ALA A 438 3.09 -11.50 20.57
CA ALA A 438 2.16 -11.03 21.59
C ALA A 438 2.31 -11.79 22.92
N ASP A 439 2.38 -13.12 22.86
CA ASP A 439 2.61 -13.98 24.03
C ASP A 439 3.97 -13.73 24.70
N THR A 440 5.00 -13.45 23.89
CA THR A 440 6.35 -13.11 24.38
C THR A 440 6.32 -11.81 25.18
N VAL A 441 5.70 -10.76 24.66
CA VAL A 441 5.60 -9.46 25.35
C VAL A 441 4.74 -9.59 26.62
N ARG A 442 3.57 -10.21 26.54
CA ARG A 442 2.74 -10.46 27.75
C ARG A 442 3.48 -11.32 28.78
N GLY A 443 4.27 -12.29 28.33
CA GLY A 443 5.15 -13.09 29.19
C GLY A 443 6.19 -12.25 29.91
N TYR A 444 6.84 -11.34 29.19
CA TYR A 444 7.80 -10.39 29.77
C TYR A 444 7.17 -9.52 30.87
N HIS A 445 5.95 -9.03 30.67
CA HIS A 445 5.23 -8.24 31.70
C HIS A 445 4.83 -9.07 32.91
N ARG A 446 4.35 -10.31 32.73
CA ARG A 446 4.06 -11.23 33.86
C ARG A 446 5.31 -11.48 34.69
N THR A 447 6.42 -11.83 34.05
CA THR A 447 7.70 -12.03 34.73
C THR A 447 8.21 -10.74 35.37
N THR A 448 7.92 -9.57 34.81
CA THR A 448 8.26 -8.28 35.45
C THR A 448 7.48 -8.06 36.74
N ALA A 449 6.17 -8.30 36.73
CA ALA A 449 5.32 -8.18 37.91
C ALA A 449 5.71 -9.16 39.03
N GLU A 450 5.99 -10.42 38.67
CA GLU A 450 6.46 -11.45 39.61
C GLU A 450 7.80 -11.04 40.26
N GLN A 451 8.77 -10.62 39.44
CA GLN A 451 10.09 -10.22 39.95
C GLN A 451 10.04 -8.93 40.77
N ALA A 452 9.17 -7.98 40.43
CA ALA A 452 8.93 -6.78 41.22
C ALA A 452 8.33 -7.12 42.59
N ALA A 453 7.38 -8.06 42.67
CA ALA A 453 6.82 -8.52 43.93
C ALA A 453 7.88 -9.19 44.81
N LEU A 454 8.69 -10.10 44.23
CA LEU A 454 9.78 -10.77 44.94
C LEU A 454 10.84 -9.79 45.44
N ALA A 455 11.21 -8.79 44.62
CA ALA A 455 12.19 -7.77 45.00
C ALA A 455 11.70 -6.92 46.18
N ARG A 456 10.41 -6.57 46.18
CA ARG A 456 9.76 -5.86 47.30
C ARG A 456 9.74 -6.70 48.56
N ASP A 457 9.32 -7.97 48.47
CA ASP A 457 9.26 -8.86 49.63
C ASP A 457 10.65 -9.09 50.23
N ARG A 458 11.66 -9.32 49.38
CA ARG A 458 13.06 -9.45 49.80
C ARG A 458 13.55 -8.19 50.49
N GLN A 459 13.26 -7.01 49.95
CA GLN A 459 13.62 -5.74 50.57
C GLN A 459 12.93 -5.57 51.93
N HIS A 460 11.61 -5.77 52.00
CA HIS A 460 10.83 -5.63 53.24
C HIS A 460 11.33 -6.58 54.34
N LEU A 461 11.63 -7.83 54.00
CA LEU A 461 12.18 -8.81 54.95
C LEU A 461 13.60 -8.45 55.41
N THR A 462 14.43 -7.94 54.50
CA THR A 462 15.77 -7.44 54.85
C THR A 462 15.70 -6.25 55.80
N THR A 463 14.80 -5.30 55.52
CA THR A 463 14.54 -4.15 56.40
C THR A 463 14.00 -4.60 57.76
N ALA A 464 13.03 -5.53 57.78
CA ALA A 464 12.49 -6.08 59.02
C ALA A 464 13.58 -6.80 59.85
N ALA A 465 14.44 -7.58 59.21
CA ALA A 465 15.57 -8.23 59.88
C ALA A 465 16.57 -7.23 60.49
N GLY A 466 16.68 -6.02 59.93
CA GLY A 466 17.50 -4.94 60.49
C GLY A 466 16.84 -4.19 61.65
N LEU A 467 15.51 -4.30 61.83
CA LEU A 467 14.73 -3.63 62.87
C LEU A 467 14.36 -4.55 64.05
N LEU A 468 14.42 -5.87 63.85
CA LEU A 468 14.09 -6.90 64.85
C LEU A 468 15.37 -7.46 65.49
N ASP A 469 15.21 -8.15 66.62
CA ASP A 469 16.29 -8.83 67.35
C ASP A 469 16.01 -10.34 67.51
N GLY A 470 17.07 -11.12 67.77
CA GLY A 470 16.99 -12.55 68.09
C GLY A 470 16.38 -13.41 66.99
N ASP A 471 15.64 -14.46 67.37
CA ASP A 471 15.05 -15.45 66.46
C ASP A 471 14.18 -14.83 65.36
N ALA A 472 13.53 -13.68 65.63
CA ALA A 472 12.69 -12.99 64.66
C ALA A 472 13.51 -12.32 63.55
N ALA A 473 14.69 -11.77 63.87
CA ALA A 473 15.61 -11.19 62.90
C ALA A 473 16.23 -12.28 62.01
N ASP A 474 16.65 -13.39 62.61
CA ASP A 474 17.23 -14.52 61.87
C ASP A 474 16.20 -15.20 60.96
N ALA A 475 14.95 -15.35 61.41
CA ALA A 475 13.87 -15.87 60.58
C ALA A 475 13.56 -14.95 59.38
N ALA A 476 13.53 -13.63 59.60
CA ALA A 476 13.32 -12.66 58.52
C ALA A 476 14.47 -12.68 57.50
N ARG A 477 15.74 -12.75 57.96
CA ARG A 477 16.91 -12.85 57.08
C ARG A 477 16.92 -14.15 56.29
N ALA A 478 16.70 -15.29 56.93
CA ALA A 478 16.61 -16.59 56.25
C ALA A 478 15.49 -16.60 55.20
N LYS A 479 14.35 -15.93 55.48
CA LYS A 479 13.27 -15.81 54.50
C LYS A 479 13.65 -14.89 53.33
N ALA A 480 14.33 -13.77 53.59
CA ALA A 480 14.84 -12.88 52.55
C ALA A 480 15.85 -13.60 51.64
N ASP A 481 16.78 -14.35 52.21
CA ASP A 481 17.81 -15.10 51.49
C ASP A 481 17.22 -16.26 50.67
N SER A 482 16.02 -16.75 51.02
CA SER A 482 15.29 -17.76 50.25
C SER A 482 14.54 -17.21 49.03
N ILE A 483 14.46 -15.89 48.88
CA ILE A 483 13.80 -15.25 47.74
C ILE A 483 14.80 -15.09 46.60
N ASP A 484 14.70 -15.99 45.63
CA ASP A 484 15.53 -15.96 44.43
C ASP A 484 14.96 -15.01 43.38
N LEU A 485 15.73 -13.97 43.06
CA LEU A 485 15.48 -13.12 41.89
C LEU A 485 16.14 -13.75 40.66
N LEU A 486 15.57 -13.49 39.48
CA LEU A 486 16.27 -13.80 38.23
C LEU A 486 17.63 -13.09 38.22
N PRO A 487 18.72 -13.73 37.78
CA PRO A 487 20.06 -13.13 37.79
C PRO A 487 20.12 -11.75 37.13
N ALA A 488 19.43 -11.57 35.99
CA ALA A 488 19.34 -10.29 35.31
C ALA A 488 18.66 -9.20 36.16
N VAL A 489 17.68 -9.54 37.00
CA VAL A 489 17.01 -8.61 37.92
C VAL A 489 17.90 -8.29 39.12
N GLY A 490 18.60 -9.30 39.65
CA GLY A 490 19.62 -9.11 40.68
C GLY A 490 20.67 -8.08 40.25
N HIS A 491 21.25 -8.27 39.06
CA HIS A 491 22.23 -7.32 38.50
C HIS A 491 21.64 -5.92 38.30
N LEU A 492 20.39 -5.79 37.83
CA LEU A 492 19.74 -4.48 37.69
C LEU A 492 19.65 -3.70 39.03
N LEU A 493 19.38 -4.41 40.14
CA LEU A 493 19.34 -3.80 41.47
C LEU A 493 20.74 -3.50 42.02
N GLU A 494 21.70 -4.39 41.79
CA GLU A 494 23.10 -4.22 42.19
C GLU A 494 23.77 -3.05 41.46
N ASP A 495 23.45 -2.85 40.18
CA ASP A 495 23.99 -1.79 39.33
C ASP A 495 23.31 -0.43 39.54
N TRP A 496 22.13 -0.40 40.18
CA TRP A 496 21.35 0.83 40.33
C TRP A 496 22.09 1.97 41.04
N PRO A 497 22.80 1.76 42.17
CA PRO A 497 23.57 2.83 42.81
C PRO A 497 24.63 3.43 41.90
N GLN A 498 25.33 2.60 41.11
CA GLN A 498 26.31 3.07 40.14
C GLN A 498 25.64 3.88 39.02
N LEU A 499 24.47 3.43 38.54
CA LEU A 499 23.69 4.19 37.55
C LEU A 499 23.28 5.57 38.08
N VAL A 500 22.87 5.66 39.34
CA VAL A 500 22.56 6.95 39.98
C VAL A 500 23.79 7.84 40.02
N GLU A 501 24.95 7.29 40.40
CA GLU A 501 26.22 8.01 40.40
C GLU A 501 26.57 8.53 39.00
N ASP A 502 26.52 7.66 37.99
CA ASP A 502 26.82 7.97 36.59
C ASP A 502 25.98 9.13 36.04
N TYR A 503 24.72 9.25 36.44
CA TYR A 503 23.81 10.31 36.00
C TYR A 503 23.73 11.51 36.97
N SER A 504 24.42 11.45 38.10
CA SER A 504 24.50 12.54 39.11
C SER A 504 25.69 13.49 38.92
N GLY A 505 26.70 13.10 38.13
CA GLY A 505 27.89 13.91 37.85
C GLY A 505 27.64 15.14 36.96
N GLU A 506 28.73 15.77 36.52
CA GLU A 506 28.70 16.90 35.55
C GLU A 506 28.67 16.40 34.11
N ASP A 507 29.46 15.37 33.79
CA ASP A 507 29.61 14.79 32.46
C ASP A 507 29.37 13.28 32.48
N TYR A 508 28.91 12.74 31.35
CA TYR A 508 28.81 11.31 31.09
C TYR A 508 29.63 10.96 29.85
N THR A 509 30.46 9.92 29.95
CA THR A 509 31.30 9.46 28.84
C THR A 509 30.80 8.12 28.33
N TYR A 510 30.57 8.03 27.02
CA TYR A 510 30.22 6.77 26.36
C TYR A 510 30.98 6.58 25.05
N THR A 511 31.16 5.32 24.65
CA THR A 511 31.92 4.98 23.44
C THR A 511 31.00 4.74 22.25
N VAL A 512 31.28 5.40 21.13
CA VAL A 512 30.61 5.17 19.84
C VAL A 512 31.66 4.82 18.79
N ARG A 513 31.60 3.60 18.25
CA ARG A 513 32.54 3.10 17.21
C ARG A 513 34.02 3.34 17.60
N GLY A 514 34.36 3.11 18.87
CA GLY A 514 35.72 3.29 19.41
C GLY A 514 36.12 4.72 19.78
N LYS A 515 35.22 5.71 19.64
CA LYS A 515 35.45 7.10 20.07
C LYS A 515 34.73 7.39 21.37
N GLU A 516 35.43 7.94 22.35
CA GLU A 516 34.82 8.46 23.58
C GLU A 516 34.12 9.79 23.31
N ILE A 517 32.87 9.89 23.75
CA ILE A 517 32.05 11.10 23.67
C ILE A 517 31.68 11.47 25.09
N ALA A 518 32.21 12.59 25.57
CA ALA A 518 31.79 13.24 26.81
C ALA A 518 30.61 14.16 26.52
N VAL A 519 29.57 14.06 27.33
CA VAL A 519 28.35 14.88 27.23
C VAL A 519 28.00 15.45 28.60
N PRO A 520 27.74 16.76 28.69
CA PRO A 520 27.27 17.36 29.94
C PRO A 520 25.90 16.77 30.30
N LEU A 521 25.69 16.50 31.58
CA LEU A 521 24.49 15.91 32.16
C LEU A 521 23.44 16.96 32.53
N THR A 522 23.83 18.22 32.61
CA THR A 522 22.93 19.34 32.94
C THR A 522 23.00 20.46 31.90
N ARG A 523 21.90 21.20 31.76
CA ARG A 523 21.83 22.47 31.03
C ARG A 523 21.37 23.56 31.99
N GLU A 524 22.09 24.69 32.00
CA GLU A 524 21.75 25.82 32.86
C GLU A 524 20.66 26.70 32.21
N THR A 525 19.64 27.07 32.99
CA THR A 525 18.61 28.03 32.55
C THR A 525 19.03 29.48 32.83
N LEU A 526 18.32 30.45 32.24
CA LEU A 526 18.52 31.88 32.56
C LEU A 526 18.34 32.22 34.05
N SER A 527 17.66 31.37 34.82
CA SER A 527 17.48 31.55 36.27
C SER A 527 18.60 30.90 37.11
N GLY A 528 19.60 30.28 36.49
CA GLY A 528 20.69 29.56 37.17
C GLY A 528 20.34 28.13 37.60
N ASN A 529 19.18 27.61 37.20
CA ASN A 529 18.80 26.22 37.51
C ASN A 529 19.52 25.25 36.59
N HIS A 530 20.04 24.15 37.15
CA HIS A 530 20.69 23.08 36.39
C HIS A 530 19.67 21.98 36.07
N VAL A 531 19.11 22.01 34.86
CA VAL A 531 18.15 21.01 34.39
C VAL A 531 18.90 19.77 33.95
N ARG A 532 18.61 18.62 34.57
CA ARG A 532 19.17 17.33 34.17
C ARG A 532 18.64 16.93 32.79
N ARG A 533 19.54 16.46 31.93
CA ARG A 533 19.17 15.89 30.62
C ARG A 533 18.42 14.58 30.78
N VAL A 534 18.77 13.74 31.75
CA VAL A 534 18.03 12.53 32.09
C VAL A 534 17.71 12.57 33.58
N SER A 535 16.44 12.51 33.92
CA SER A 535 15.95 12.50 35.31
C SER A 535 15.67 11.07 35.76
N LEU A 536 16.16 10.68 36.93
CA LEU A 536 15.95 9.35 37.51
C LEU A 536 14.79 9.33 38.51
N PRO A 537 14.08 8.19 38.66
CA PRO A 537 13.09 8.02 39.73
C PRO A 537 13.76 8.11 41.11
N ARG A 538 13.00 8.60 42.09
CA ARG A 538 13.43 8.76 43.50
C ARG A 538 12.79 7.71 44.42
N THR A 539 12.35 6.58 43.86
CA THR A 539 11.73 5.52 44.65
C THR A 539 12.79 4.76 45.45
N GLU A 540 12.43 4.40 46.68
CA GLU A 540 13.23 3.51 47.52
C GLU A 540 12.68 2.08 47.49
N ASP A 541 11.48 1.84 46.94
CA ASP A 541 10.89 0.49 46.84
C ASP A 541 11.54 -0.29 45.69
N HIS A 542 12.21 -1.40 46.02
CA HIS A 542 12.85 -2.27 45.03
C HIS A 542 11.83 -2.86 44.05
N GLY A 543 10.57 -3.06 44.46
CA GLY A 543 9.54 -3.53 43.54
C GLY A 543 9.19 -2.50 42.46
N GLN A 544 8.99 -1.24 42.85
CA GLN A 544 8.80 -0.13 41.90
C GLN A 544 10.02 0.06 41.00
N LEU A 545 11.23 -0.03 41.58
CA LEU A 545 12.47 0.10 40.83
C LEU A 545 12.64 -1.00 39.78
N VAL A 546 12.39 -2.26 40.12
CA VAL A 546 12.42 -3.38 39.15
C VAL A 546 11.38 -3.19 38.06
N GLY A 547 10.17 -2.76 38.43
CA GLY A 547 9.12 -2.43 37.45
C GLY A 547 9.61 -1.37 36.46
N TRP A 548 10.18 -0.27 36.95
CA TRP A 548 10.70 0.81 36.12
C TRP A 548 11.89 0.39 35.26
N LEU A 549 12.91 -0.26 35.83
CA LEU A 549 14.12 -0.69 35.10
C LEU A 549 13.81 -1.70 33.99
N ARG A 550 12.76 -2.51 34.14
CA ARG A 550 12.35 -3.50 33.15
C ARG A 550 11.33 -2.98 32.14
N ALA A 551 10.44 -2.07 32.52
CA ALA A 551 9.44 -1.54 31.61
C ALA A 551 9.93 -0.31 30.83
N GLU A 552 10.68 0.57 31.50
CA GLU A 552 10.97 1.92 31.01
C GLU A 552 12.33 2.44 31.49
N ASN A 553 13.40 1.66 31.33
CA ASN A 553 14.75 2.08 31.73
C ASN A 553 15.18 3.45 31.15
N VAL A 554 16.32 3.98 31.59
CA VAL A 554 16.92 5.19 30.98
C VAL A 554 17.10 5.02 29.47
N PRO A 555 17.08 6.12 28.69
CA PRO A 555 17.43 6.07 27.27
C PRO A 555 18.75 5.32 27.03
N GLY A 556 18.81 4.51 25.98
CA GLY A 556 19.99 3.72 25.63
C GLY A 556 20.15 2.39 26.39
N ARG A 557 19.23 2.03 27.30
CA ARG A 557 19.20 0.71 27.97
C ARG A 557 17.91 -0.04 27.66
N PHE A 558 18.00 -1.38 27.59
CA PHE A 558 16.85 -2.25 27.35
C PHE A 558 15.72 -2.01 28.37
N PRO A 559 14.43 -1.96 27.95
CA PRO A 559 13.91 -2.23 26.61
C PRO A 559 13.80 -0.98 25.70
N TYR A 560 14.65 0.04 25.93
CA TYR A 560 14.78 1.24 25.10
C TYR A 560 13.52 2.10 24.99
N THR A 561 12.57 1.95 25.91
CA THR A 561 11.28 2.66 25.93
C THR A 561 11.45 4.17 25.82
N ALA A 562 12.42 4.76 26.54
CA ALA A 562 12.68 6.20 26.52
C ALA A 562 13.66 6.66 25.42
N GLY A 563 14.10 5.75 24.53
CA GLY A 563 14.99 6.04 23.42
C GLY A 563 16.12 5.02 23.26
N THR A 564 16.61 4.87 22.03
CA THR A 564 17.65 3.89 21.67
C THR A 564 19.08 4.33 21.99
N PHE A 565 19.30 5.63 22.22
CA PHE A 565 20.61 6.19 22.56
C PHE A 565 20.60 6.80 23.96
N PRO A 566 21.75 6.78 24.68
CA PRO A 566 21.84 7.37 26.02
C PRO A 566 21.47 8.86 26.07
N PHE A 567 21.83 9.59 25.01
CA PHE A 567 21.57 11.01 24.86
C PHE A 567 21.29 11.36 23.39
N LYS A 568 20.52 12.43 23.17
CA LYS A 568 20.32 13.02 21.85
C LYS A 568 21.65 13.53 21.27
N ARG A 569 21.82 13.44 19.95
CA ARG A 569 23.04 13.88 19.25
C ARG A 569 23.24 15.38 19.41
N GLN A 570 24.47 15.79 19.69
CA GLN A 570 24.88 17.19 19.62
C GLN A 570 25.30 17.53 18.18
N GLY A 571 24.79 18.63 17.62
CA GLY A 571 25.17 19.11 16.30
C GLY A 571 24.49 18.42 15.11
N GLU A 572 23.68 17.39 15.31
CA GLU A 572 22.86 16.77 14.26
C GLU A 572 21.40 16.72 14.75
N ALA A 573 20.65 17.78 14.45
CA ALA A 573 19.23 17.86 14.77
C ALA A 573 18.44 16.75 14.04
N PRO A 574 17.32 16.28 14.60
CA PRO A 574 16.47 15.27 13.96
C PRO A 574 15.79 15.77 12.68
N ALA A 575 15.83 17.09 12.45
CA ALA A 575 15.26 17.74 11.28
C ALA A 575 15.73 17.09 9.98
N ARG A 576 14.77 16.72 9.15
CA ARG A 576 14.99 16.17 7.81
C ARG A 576 14.15 16.95 6.81
N MET A 577 14.81 17.43 5.76
CA MET A 577 14.25 18.41 4.83
C MET A 577 13.60 17.68 3.66
N PHE A 578 12.28 17.63 3.66
CA PHE A 578 11.48 17.07 2.58
C PHE A 578 11.38 18.06 1.43
N ALA A 579 11.81 17.64 0.25
CA ALA A 579 11.71 18.44 -0.97
C ALA A 579 11.63 17.54 -2.20
N GLY A 580 10.94 18.04 -3.22
CA GLY A 580 10.80 17.41 -4.52
C GLY A 580 9.82 18.22 -5.34
N GLU A 581 10.30 18.86 -6.41
CA GLU A 581 9.45 19.68 -7.28
C GLU A 581 10.14 19.89 -8.64
N GLY A 582 9.39 19.71 -9.73
CA GLY A 582 9.90 19.92 -11.09
C GLY A 582 10.95 18.89 -11.50
N ASP A 583 11.99 19.37 -12.17
CA ASP A 583 13.11 18.55 -12.59
C ASP A 583 14.17 18.36 -11.49
N ALA A 584 15.15 17.51 -11.77
CA ALA A 584 16.27 17.25 -10.87
C ALA A 584 17.04 18.54 -10.50
N PHE A 585 17.14 19.51 -11.41
CA PHE A 585 17.88 20.75 -11.20
C PHE A 585 17.20 21.68 -10.19
N ARG A 586 15.88 21.86 -10.29
CA ARG A 586 15.12 22.69 -9.34
C ARG A 586 15.14 22.09 -7.94
N THR A 587 14.94 20.78 -7.84
CA THR A 587 15.00 20.08 -6.56
C THR A 587 16.39 20.15 -5.95
N ASN A 588 17.46 20.00 -6.74
CA ASN A 588 18.84 20.17 -6.25
C ASN A 588 19.08 21.58 -5.67
N ARG A 589 18.66 22.64 -6.36
CA ARG A 589 18.74 24.02 -5.84
C ARG A 589 17.98 24.17 -4.51
N ARG A 590 16.82 23.53 -4.39
CA ARG A 590 16.06 23.54 -3.13
C ARG A 590 16.82 22.80 -2.01
N PHE A 591 17.43 21.65 -2.28
CA PHE A 591 18.27 20.97 -1.29
C PHE A 591 19.45 21.83 -0.84
N GLN A 592 20.11 22.54 -1.76
CA GLN A 592 21.20 23.45 -1.41
C GLN A 592 20.72 24.58 -0.50
N LEU A 593 19.59 25.22 -0.83
CA LEU A 593 18.98 26.26 0.00
C LEU A 593 18.63 25.77 1.40
N LEU A 594 18.00 24.60 1.51
CA LEU A 594 17.53 24.08 2.80
C LEU A 594 18.70 23.63 3.68
N SER A 595 19.75 23.05 3.08
CA SER A 595 20.94 22.56 3.79
C SER A 595 21.97 23.64 4.11
N GLU A 596 21.82 24.85 3.59
CA GLU A 596 22.77 25.94 3.78
C GLU A 596 22.99 26.27 5.27
N GLY A 597 24.27 26.34 5.67
CA GLY A 597 24.65 26.67 7.05
C GLY A 597 24.40 25.56 8.08
N GLN A 598 23.88 24.40 7.68
CA GLN A 598 23.67 23.28 8.59
C GLN A 598 24.94 22.43 8.74
N PRO A 599 25.31 22.01 9.96
CA PRO A 599 26.47 21.15 10.21
C PRO A 599 26.32 19.71 9.67
N ALA A 600 25.09 19.27 9.40
CA ALA A 600 24.78 17.96 8.83
C ALA A 600 23.72 18.09 7.74
N THR A 601 23.90 17.37 6.63
CA THR A 601 23.02 17.42 5.47
C THR A 601 22.08 16.22 5.47
N ARG A 602 20.81 16.46 5.84
CA ARG A 602 19.78 15.40 5.93
C ARG A 602 18.65 15.66 4.94
N LEU A 603 18.79 15.07 3.75
CA LEU A 603 17.86 15.26 2.63
C LEU A 603 16.72 14.24 2.70
N SER A 604 15.53 14.63 2.26
CA SER A 604 14.42 13.71 2.00
C SER A 604 13.78 14.06 0.66
N THR A 605 13.79 13.09 -0.25
CA THR A 605 13.35 13.27 -1.63
C THR A 605 11.92 12.76 -1.81
N ALA A 606 11.08 13.62 -2.38
CA ALA A 606 9.73 13.31 -2.84
C ALA A 606 9.73 13.20 -4.37
N PHE A 607 9.31 12.06 -4.92
CA PHE A 607 9.25 11.87 -6.37
C PHE A 607 7.87 12.23 -6.92
N ASP A 608 7.82 12.68 -8.17
CA ASP A 608 6.55 12.91 -8.85
C ASP A 608 5.78 11.60 -9.04
N SER A 609 4.46 11.70 -9.27
CA SER A 609 3.62 10.52 -9.42
C SER A 609 4.05 9.62 -10.59
N VAL A 610 4.62 10.19 -11.66
CA VAL A 610 5.15 9.42 -12.81
C VAL A 610 6.29 8.49 -12.36
N THR A 611 7.27 9.03 -11.63
CA THR A 611 8.38 8.27 -11.07
C THR A 611 7.91 7.28 -10.01
N LEU A 612 6.96 7.66 -9.14
CA LEU A 612 6.40 6.78 -8.10
C LEU A 612 5.80 5.49 -8.66
N TYR A 613 5.27 5.54 -9.89
CA TYR A 613 4.68 4.41 -10.60
C TYR A 613 5.64 3.74 -11.61
N GLY A 614 6.93 4.08 -11.56
CA GLY A 614 7.96 3.45 -12.39
C GLY A 614 7.81 3.74 -13.87
N ARG A 615 7.21 4.88 -14.24
CA ARG A 615 7.00 5.28 -15.63
C ARG A 615 7.99 6.36 -16.03
N ASP A 616 8.24 6.42 -17.34
CA ASP A 616 8.96 7.53 -17.94
C ASP A 616 8.00 8.69 -18.24
N PRO A 617 8.49 9.96 -18.28
CA PRO A 617 7.69 11.09 -18.75
C PRO A 617 7.27 10.89 -20.21
N ASP A 618 6.03 11.27 -20.54
CA ASP A 618 5.41 11.05 -21.85
C ASP A 618 4.59 12.29 -22.26
N PRO A 619 4.57 12.67 -23.55
CA PRO A 619 3.75 13.78 -24.05
C PRO A 619 2.23 13.58 -23.93
N ARG A 620 1.75 12.36 -23.64
CA ARG A 620 0.33 12.06 -23.43
C ARG A 620 -0.22 12.93 -22.29
N PRO A 621 -1.34 13.67 -22.47
CA PRO A 621 -1.76 14.70 -21.51
C PRO A 621 -1.96 14.21 -20.06
N ASP A 622 -2.46 12.99 -19.87
CA ASP A 622 -2.67 12.40 -18.54
C ASP A 622 -1.38 11.99 -17.82
N VAL A 623 -0.26 11.89 -18.54
CA VAL A 623 1.11 11.75 -17.99
C VAL A 623 1.78 13.12 -17.91
N TYR A 624 1.77 13.89 -19.00
CA TYR A 624 2.45 15.18 -19.13
C TYR A 624 2.01 16.20 -18.07
N GLY A 625 0.73 16.23 -17.71
CA GLY A 625 0.22 17.08 -16.62
C GLY A 625 0.86 16.79 -15.25
N LYS A 626 1.36 15.57 -15.06
CA LYS A 626 1.87 15.05 -13.79
C LYS A 626 3.40 15.08 -13.67
N VAL A 627 4.12 15.24 -14.78
CA VAL A 627 5.59 15.33 -14.80
C VAL A 627 6.07 16.53 -13.99
N GLY A 628 6.88 16.26 -12.95
CA GLY A 628 7.43 17.26 -12.04
C GLY A 628 6.40 17.95 -11.14
N THR A 629 5.18 17.43 -11.07
CA THR A 629 4.11 17.91 -10.18
C THR A 629 4.09 17.08 -8.90
N SER A 630 3.96 17.74 -7.75
CA SER A 630 3.93 17.09 -6.42
C SER A 630 5.19 16.30 -6.05
N GLY A 631 6.29 16.48 -6.80
CA GLY A 631 7.55 15.76 -6.60
C GLY A 631 8.55 16.03 -7.73
N VAL A 632 9.76 15.49 -7.57
CA VAL A 632 10.82 15.55 -8.60
C VAL A 632 10.65 14.44 -9.64
N SER A 633 10.80 14.77 -10.92
CA SER A 633 10.78 13.78 -12.01
C SER A 633 12.16 13.17 -12.23
N ILE A 634 12.29 11.85 -12.04
CA ILE A 634 13.54 11.10 -12.20
C ILE A 634 13.27 9.86 -13.06
N ALA A 635 13.76 9.85 -14.30
CA ALA A 635 13.56 8.73 -15.23
C ALA A 635 14.86 7.96 -15.51
N THR A 636 16.02 8.59 -15.31
CA THR A 636 17.32 8.01 -15.65
C THR A 636 18.34 8.22 -14.54
N VAL A 637 19.44 7.45 -14.57
CA VAL A 637 20.58 7.66 -13.66
C VAL A 637 21.21 9.04 -13.82
N ASP A 638 21.11 9.65 -15.01
CA ASP A 638 21.63 10.99 -15.25
C ASP A 638 20.81 12.07 -14.52
N ASP A 639 19.51 11.86 -14.34
CA ASP A 639 18.66 12.72 -13.51
C ASP A 639 19.03 12.58 -12.03
N MET A 640 19.28 11.35 -11.58
CA MET A 640 19.71 11.06 -10.21
C MET A 640 21.06 11.73 -9.87
N LYS A 641 22.01 11.72 -10.82
CA LYS A 641 23.29 12.43 -10.70
C LYS A 641 23.11 13.93 -10.55
N VAL A 642 22.21 14.53 -11.33
CA VAL A 642 21.88 15.96 -11.23
C VAL A 642 21.24 16.26 -9.87
N LEU A 643 20.29 15.43 -9.44
CA LEU A 643 19.52 15.63 -8.20
C LEU A 643 20.44 15.79 -6.97
N TYR A 644 21.48 14.97 -6.88
CA TYR A 644 22.44 15.00 -5.77
C TYR A 644 23.78 15.66 -6.11
N GLY A 645 23.86 16.37 -7.24
CA GLY A 645 25.05 17.14 -7.61
C GLY A 645 25.44 18.13 -6.51
N GLY A 646 26.73 18.13 -6.14
CA GLY A 646 27.28 19.00 -5.09
C GLY A 646 27.13 18.47 -3.65
N PHE A 647 26.52 17.30 -3.44
CA PHE A 647 26.47 16.62 -2.15
C PHE A 647 27.36 15.38 -2.15
N ASP A 648 28.32 15.33 -1.22
CA ASP A 648 29.10 14.11 -0.97
C ASP A 648 28.21 13.06 -0.28
N LEU A 649 27.79 12.05 -1.05
CA LEU A 649 26.91 10.98 -0.60
C LEU A 649 27.59 9.97 0.36
N CYS A 650 28.93 9.96 0.40
CA CYS A 650 29.71 9.13 1.31
C CYS A 650 30.18 9.88 2.57
N SER A 651 29.88 11.19 2.66
CA SER A 651 30.21 11.98 3.85
C SER A 651 29.55 11.41 5.11
N PRO A 652 30.27 11.33 6.24
CA PRO A 652 29.71 10.89 7.51
C PRO A 652 28.68 11.87 8.09
N THR A 653 28.46 13.04 7.50
CA THR A 653 27.42 14.00 7.92
C THR A 653 26.32 14.19 6.89
N THR A 654 26.38 13.47 5.76
CA THR A 654 25.32 13.45 4.74
C THR A 654 24.46 12.20 4.90
N SER A 655 23.14 12.33 4.81
CA SER A 655 22.26 11.18 4.67
C SER A 655 21.03 11.51 3.83
N VAL A 656 20.72 10.65 2.86
CA VAL A 656 19.61 10.84 1.93
C VAL A 656 18.50 9.85 2.23
N SER A 657 17.27 10.35 2.37
CA SER A 657 16.06 9.52 2.44
C SER A 657 15.29 9.65 1.13
N MET A 658 14.84 8.55 0.55
CA MET A 658 14.08 8.53 -0.70
C MET A 658 12.73 7.85 -0.48
N THR A 659 11.64 8.60 -0.62
CA THR A 659 10.27 8.09 -0.46
C THR A 659 9.79 7.48 -1.78
N ILE A 660 10.13 6.22 -2.00
CA ILE A 660 9.77 5.44 -3.19
C ILE A 660 9.42 4.00 -2.79
N ASN A 661 8.43 3.39 -3.45
CA ASN A 661 7.93 2.05 -3.10
C ASN A 661 7.98 1.08 -4.30
N GLY A 662 7.01 1.14 -5.22
CA GLY A 662 6.90 0.22 -6.36
C GLY A 662 8.22 0.00 -7.11
N PRO A 663 8.83 1.05 -7.69
CA PRO A 663 10.10 0.96 -8.40
C PRO A 663 11.32 1.24 -7.50
N ALA A 664 11.19 1.09 -6.18
CA ALA A 664 12.28 1.34 -5.23
C ALA A 664 13.59 0.60 -5.54
N PRO A 665 13.59 -0.67 -6.00
CA PRO A 665 14.83 -1.34 -6.38
C PRO A 665 15.61 -0.61 -7.49
N ALA A 666 14.91 -0.11 -8.51
CA ALA A 666 15.54 0.61 -9.62
C ALA A 666 16.08 1.98 -9.18
N ILE A 667 15.28 2.75 -8.41
CA ILE A 667 15.71 4.04 -7.88
C ILE A 667 16.89 3.90 -6.90
N LEU A 668 16.90 2.85 -6.07
CA LEU A 668 18.03 2.55 -5.19
C LEU A 668 19.29 2.22 -5.99
N ALA A 669 19.18 1.42 -7.06
CA ALA A 669 20.31 1.12 -7.93
C ALA A 669 20.85 2.39 -8.64
N MET A 670 19.97 3.30 -9.09
CA MET A 670 20.38 4.61 -9.62
C MET A 670 21.12 5.45 -8.57
N PHE A 671 20.66 5.45 -7.32
CA PHE A 671 21.30 6.18 -6.23
C PHE A 671 22.69 5.62 -5.87
N LEU A 672 22.81 4.30 -5.69
CA LEU A 672 24.10 3.67 -5.41
C LEU A 672 25.08 3.86 -6.57
N THR A 673 24.60 3.75 -7.81
CA THR A 673 25.39 4.08 -9.01
C THR A 673 25.87 5.53 -8.99
N THR A 674 25.01 6.47 -8.59
CA THR A 674 25.37 7.89 -8.46
C THR A 674 26.47 8.09 -7.42
N ALA A 675 26.38 7.47 -6.24
CA ALA A 675 27.40 7.55 -5.20
C ALA A 675 28.74 6.92 -5.64
N ILE A 676 28.69 5.81 -6.37
CA ILE A 676 29.87 5.15 -6.94
C ILE A 676 30.53 6.06 -7.98
N ASP A 677 29.76 6.59 -8.93
CA ASP A 677 30.27 7.43 -10.01
C ASP A 677 30.86 8.75 -9.47
N GLN A 678 30.30 9.35 -8.41
CA GLN A 678 30.90 10.49 -7.71
C GLN A 678 32.32 10.17 -7.20
N ARG A 679 32.47 9.05 -6.48
CA ARG A 679 33.76 8.66 -5.90
C ARG A 679 34.79 8.28 -6.97
N LEU A 680 34.38 7.58 -8.02
CA LEU A 680 35.26 7.22 -9.14
C LEU A 680 35.77 8.46 -9.89
N ALA A 681 34.95 9.50 -10.02
CA ALA A 681 35.36 10.77 -10.63
C ALA A 681 36.40 11.52 -9.77
N ASP A 682 36.24 11.49 -8.45
CA ASP A 682 37.15 12.14 -7.51
C ASP A 682 38.46 11.35 -7.29
N HIS A 683 38.44 10.03 -7.52
CA HIS A 683 39.55 9.09 -7.27
C HIS A 683 39.86 8.20 -8.48
N PRO A 684 40.24 8.77 -9.64
CA PRO A 684 40.43 8.02 -10.89
C PRO A 684 41.64 7.06 -10.89
N ASP A 685 42.56 7.22 -9.93
CA ASP A 685 43.78 6.41 -9.80
C ASP A 685 43.61 5.20 -8.86
N GLU A 686 42.50 5.11 -8.12
CA GLU A 686 42.19 3.97 -7.24
C GLU A 686 41.56 2.82 -8.03
N ASP A 687 41.73 1.58 -7.56
CA ASP A 687 41.10 0.41 -8.17
C ASP A 687 39.56 0.57 -8.11
N PRO A 688 38.84 0.56 -9.26
CA PRO A 688 37.39 0.74 -9.27
C PRO A 688 36.62 -0.23 -8.36
N ASP A 689 37.12 -1.44 -8.16
CA ASP A 689 36.47 -2.43 -7.30
C ASP A 689 36.65 -2.10 -5.81
N GLU A 690 37.83 -1.62 -5.41
CA GLU A 690 38.07 -1.11 -4.06
C GLU A 690 37.22 0.15 -3.77
N VAL A 691 37.10 1.04 -4.76
CA VAL A 691 36.26 2.24 -4.68
C VAL A 691 34.80 1.86 -4.47
N ARG A 692 34.27 0.92 -5.27
CA ARG A 692 32.89 0.42 -5.15
C ARG A 692 32.63 -0.17 -3.77
N ALA A 693 33.49 -1.06 -3.31
CA ALA A 693 33.35 -1.69 -1.99
C ALA A 693 33.37 -0.64 -0.87
N TRP A 694 34.24 0.36 -0.96
CA TRP A 694 34.32 1.45 0.01
C TRP A 694 33.04 2.31 0.01
N VAL A 695 32.52 2.69 -1.16
CA VAL A 695 31.29 3.49 -1.28
C VAL A 695 30.12 2.74 -0.63
N LEU A 696 29.93 1.47 -0.98
CA LEU A 696 28.84 0.64 -0.45
C LEU A 696 28.89 0.48 1.08
N ALA A 697 30.09 0.40 1.65
CA ALA A 697 30.27 0.34 3.10
C ALA A 697 30.00 1.68 3.82
N ASN A 698 30.14 2.82 3.14
CA ASN A 698 30.11 4.15 3.76
C ASN A 698 28.89 5.00 3.40
N VAL A 699 28.20 4.72 2.29
CA VAL A 699 27.00 5.44 1.87
C VAL A 699 25.91 5.41 2.95
N ARG A 700 25.28 6.56 3.20
CA ARG A 700 24.29 6.73 4.27
C ARG A 700 22.95 7.16 3.72
N GLY A 701 21.90 6.43 4.08
CA GLY A 701 20.57 6.80 3.67
C GLY A 701 19.49 5.79 4.00
N THR A 702 18.32 6.03 3.45
CA THR A 702 17.13 5.21 3.61
C THR A 702 16.37 5.20 2.29
N VAL A 703 15.96 4.02 1.84
CA VAL A 703 14.89 3.88 0.85
C VAL A 703 13.64 3.41 1.58
N GLN A 704 12.46 3.93 1.20
CA GLN A 704 11.23 3.59 1.90
C GLN A 704 10.81 2.14 1.65
N ALA A 705 10.50 1.79 0.40
CA ALA A 705 10.42 0.41 -0.09
C ALA A 705 9.58 -0.59 0.73
N ASP A 706 8.60 -0.12 1.51
CA ASP A 706 7.68 -0.98 2.24
C ASP A 706 6.51 -1.29 1.31
N ILE A 707 6.45 -2.53 0.84
CA ILE A 707 5.45 -3.05 -0.10
C ILE A 707 4.17 -3.47 0.62
N LEU A 708 4.27 -3.88 1.89
CA LEU A 708 3.12 -4.36 2.66
C LEU A 708 2.13 -3.22 2.93
N LYS A 709 2.63 -2.03 3.23
CA LYS A 709 1.76 -0.84 3.37
C LYS A 709 1.11 -0.41 2.05
N GLU A 710 1.69 -0.75 0.89
CA GLU A 710 1.16 -0.32 -0.41
C GLU A 710 -0.20 -0.96 -0.67
N ASP A 711 -0.32 -2.26 -0.42
CA ASP A 711 -1.60 -2.96 -0.54
C ASP A 711 -2.58 -2.58 0.59
N GLN A 712 -2.08 -2.14 1.75
CA GLN A 712 -2.91 -1.80 2.89
C GLN A 712 -3.47 -0.36 2.84
N GLY A 713 -2.69 0.63 2.41
CA GLY A 713 -3.08 2.05 2.54
C GLY A 713 -2.55 3.04 1.50
N GLN A 714 -1.37 2.85 0.90
CA GLN A 714 -0.81 3.87 -0.02
C GLN A 714 -1.14 3.65 -1.51
N ASN A 715 -1.36 2.41 -1.92
CA ASN A 715 -1.78 2.05 -3.28
C ASN A 715 -0.79 2.43 -4.41
N THR A 716 0.53 2.45 -4.17
CA THR A 716 1.56 2.67 -5.21
C THR A 716 2.33 1.39 -5.58
N CYS A 717 1.75 0.21 -5.28
CA CYS A 717 2.30 -1.07 -5.75
C CYS A 717 2.06 -1.23 -7.25
N ILE A 718 3.12 -1.43 -8.02
CA ILE A 718 3.05 -1.62 -9.48
C ILE A 718 3.26 -3.08 -9.89
N PHE A 719 3.97 -3.87 -9.08
CA PHE A 719 4.23 -5.29 -9.32
C PHE A 719 3.32 -6.18 -8.46
N SER A 720 3.26 -7.48 -8.78
CA SER A 720 2.63 -8.44 -7.86
C SER A 720 3.29 -8.37 -6.47
N THR A 721 2.50 -8.46 -5.40
CA THR A 721 3.01 -8.34 -4.02
C THR A 721 4.11 -9.37 -3.72
N GLU A 722 3.98 -10.59 -4.24
CA GLU A 722 4.98 -11.64 -4.12
C GLU A 722 6.30 -11.26 -4.79
N PHE A 723 6.26 -10.79 -6.04
CA PHE A 723 7.45 -10.37 -6.76
C PHE A 723 8.13 -9.17 -6.08
N ALA A 724 7.34 -8.19 -5.65
CA ALA A 724 7.87 -7.03 -4.95
C ALA A 724 8.54 -7.41 -3.61
N LEU A 725 7.97 -8.33 -2.83
CA LEU A 725 8.61 -8.85 -1.60
C LEU A 725 9.87 -9.65 -1.90
N ARG A 726 9.91 -10.41 -3.01
CA ARG A 726 11.13 -11.07 -3.49
C ARG A 726 12.22 -10.04 -3.81
N CYS A 727 11.91 -8.98 -4.56
CA CYS A 727 12.86 -7.90 -4.86
C CYS A 727 13.40 -7.25 -3.59
N MET A 728 12.56 -7.04 -2.57
CA MET A 728 12.99 -6.52 -1.27
C MET A 728 13.95 -7.46 -0.54
N ALA A 729 13.74 -8.76 -0.65
CA ALA A 729 14.66 -9.76 -0.11
C ALA A 729 15.96 -9.85 -0.93
N ASP A 730 15.91 -9.68 -2.25
CA ASP A 730 17.09 -9.61 -3.11
C ASP A 730 17.99 -8.41 -2.75
N ILE A 731 17.40 -7.24 -2.48
CA ILE A 731 18.12 -6.04 -1.99
C ILE A 731 18.85 -6.36 -0.69
N GLN A 732 18.14 -6.95 0.29
CA GLN A 732 18.72 -7.20 1.61
C GLN A 732 19.83 -8.26 1.56
N GLU A 733 19.66 -9.31 0.76
CA GLU A 733 20.69 -10.32 0.49
C GLU A 733 21.95 -9.65 -0.11
N TRP A 734 21.76 -8.84 -1.14
CA TRP A 734 22.84 -8.12 -1.80
C TRP A 734 23.55 -7.14 -0.85
N PHE A 735 22.80 -6.47 0.04
CA PHE A 735 23.36 -5.59 1.07
C PHE A 735 24.27 -6.34 2.05
N ILE A 736 23.91 -7.57 2.42
CA ILE A 736 24.73 -8.41 3.30
C ILE A 736 26.02 -8.80 2.58
N ASP A 737 25.91 -9.31 1.36
CA ASP A 737 27.05 -9.76 0.54
C ASP A 737 28.06 -8.64 0.27
N HIS A 738 27.58 -7.39 0.11
CA HIS A 738 28.41 -6.22 -0.18
C HIS A 738 28.67 -5.31 1.03
N GLN A 739 28.31 -5.76 2.24
CA GLN A 739 28.53 -5.05 3.50
C GLN A 739 27.93 -3.62 3.57
N VAL A 740 26.76 -3.42 2.98
CA VAL A 740 26.01 -2.16 3.04
C VAL A 740 25.37 -2.00 4.42
N ARG A 741 26.11 -1.43 5.37
CA ARG A 741 25.75 -1.37 6.81
C ARG A 741 25.19 -0.03 7.28
N ASN A 742 25.26 0.99 6.43
CA ASN A 742 24.94 2.38 6.76
C ASN A 742 23.70 2.90 5.99
N PHE A 743 23.08 2.04 5.18
CA PHE A 743 21.88 2.32 4.42
C PHE A 743 20.73 1.42 4.89
N TYR A 744 19.56 2.00 5.14
CA TYR A 744 18.36 1.26 5.51
C TYR A 744 17.65 0.78 4.24
N SER A 745 17.56 -0.54 4.05
CA SER A 745 16.99 -1.19 2.86
C SER A 745 15.46 -1.09 2.81
N VAL A 746 14.82 -0.87 3.96
CA VAL A 746 13.38 -0.66 4.08
C VAL A 746 13.08 0.29 5.25
N SER A 747 12.12 1.18 5.05
CA SER A 747 11.49 2.00 6.08
C SER A 747 10.04 1.60 6.24
N ILE A 748 9.80 0.66 7.15
CA ILE A 748 8.49 0.08 7.47
C ILE A 748 7.58 1.19 7.98
N SER A 749 6.51 1.52 7.24
CA SER A 749 5.81 2.80 7.41
C SER A 749 4.33 2.66 7.71
N GLY A 750 3.92 3.30 8.80
CA GLY A 750 2.53 3.52 9.20
C GLY A 750 1.96 4.87 8.79
N TYR A 751 2.81 5.83 8.37
CA TYR A 751 2.36 7.17 8.00
C TYR A 751 1.18 7.13 7.03
N HIS A 752 1.35 6.45 5.90
CA HIS A 752 0.35 6.36 4.84
C HIS A 752 -0.91 5.57 5.25
N ILE A 753 -0.76 4.58 6.13
CA ILE A 753 -1.89 3.84 6.73
C ILE A 753 -2.75 4.79 7.57
N ALA A 754 -2.12 5.68 8.35
CA ALA A 754 -2.82 6.69 9.14
C ALA A 754 -3.48 7.76 8.26
N GLU A 755 -2.75 8.29 7.28
CA GLU A 755 -3.27 9.30 6.35
C GLU A 755 -4.46 8.77 5.54
N ALA A 756 -4.51 7.46 5.25
CA ALA A 756 -5.65 6.84 4.58
C ALA A 756 -6.92 6.72 5.45
N GLY A 757 -6.79 6.72 6.78
CA GLY A 757 -7.91 6.30 7.61
C GLY A 757 -7.61 5.93 9.05
N ALA A 758 -6.47 5.28 9.26
CA ALA A 758 -6.27 4.51 10.47
C ALA A 758 -6.09 5.40 11.71
N ASN A 759 -6.70 4.97 12.81
CA ASN A 759 -6.41 5.52 14.13
C ASN A 759 -4.97 5.14 14.57
N PRO A 760 -4.40 5.79 15.61
CA PRO A 760 -3.02 5.52 16.06
C PRO A 760 -2.76 4.06 16.45
N ILE A 761 -3.74 3.33 17.00
CA ILE A 761 -3.58 1.92 17.39
C ILE A 761 -3.43 1.04 16.16
N SER A 762 -4.34 1.18 15.19
CA SER A 762 -4.32 0.43 13.94
C SER A 762 -3.06 0.74 13.12
N GLN A 763 -2.66 2.02 13.06
CA GLN A 763 -1.39 2.42 12.46
C GLN A 763 -0.22 1.65 13.10
N LEU A 764 -0.07 1.74 14.42
CA LEU A 764 1.06 1.16 15.12
C LEU A 764 1.10 -0.37 14.98
N ALA A 765 -0.05 -1.02 15.15
CA ALA A 765 -0.17 -2.46 15.03
C ALA A 765 0.15 -2.96 13.62
N PHE A 766 -0.42 -2.36 12.57
CA PHE A 766 -0.15 -2.79 11.20
C PHE A 766 1.31 -2.56 10.82
N THR A 767 1.90 -1.45 11.25
CA THR A 767 3.30 -1.14 10.96
C THR A 767 4.26 -2.15 11.63
N LEU A 768 4.08 -2.43 12.92
CA LEU A 768 4.92 -3.43 13.59
C LEU A 768 4.69 -4.83 13.05
N ALA A 769 3.44 -5.18 12.71
CA ALA A 769 3.13 -6.45 12.08
C ALA A 769 3.81 -6.61 10.72
N ASN A 770 3.82 -5.55 9.89
CA ASN A 770 4.57 -5.52 8.63
C ASN A 770 6.07 -5.70 8.89
N GLY A 771 6.62 -5.03 9.91
CA GLY A 771 8.03 -5.19 10.30
C GLY A 771 8.40 -6.62 10.69
N PHE A 772 7.58 -7.27 11.52
CA PHE A 772 7.78 -8.68 11.86
C PHE A 772 7.59 -9.62 10.65
N THR A 773 6.76 -9.23 9.67
CA THR A 773 6.61 -10.00 8.43
C THR A 773 7.88 -9.96 7.59
N TYR A 774 8.55 -8.81 7.47
CA TYR A 774 9.87 -8.71 6.85
C TYR A 774 10.92 -9.55 7.59
N VAL A 775 10.92 -9.53 8.92
CA VAL A 775 11.80 -10.38 9.74
C VAL A 775 11.59 -11.86 9.41
N GLU A 776 10.35 -12.33 9.42
CA GLU A 776 10.04 -13.73 9.14
C GLU A 776 10.38 -14.12 7.68
N ALA A 777 10.18 -13.20 6.73
CA ALA A 777 10.53 -13.39 5.32
C ALA A 777 12.05 -13.51 5.10
N TYR A 778 12.85 -12.65 5.70
CA TYR A 778 14.32 -12.70 5.57
C TYR A 778 14.91 -13.91 6.30
N LEU A 779 14.36 -14.29 7.45
CA LEU A 779 14.69 -15.56 8.11
C LEU A 779 14.30 -16.77 7.25
N ALA A 780 13.20 -16.70 6.48
CA ALA A 780 12.79 -17.79 5.57
C ALA A 780 13.81 -18.01 4.45
N ARG A 781 14.47 -16.93 4.06
CA ARG A 781 15.53 -16.91 3.05
C ARG A 781 16.90 -17.31 3.60
N GLY A 782 17.02 -17.55 4.90
CA GLY A 782 18.24 -18.01 5.54
C GLY A 782 19.21 -16.91 5.97
N MET A 783 18.77 -15.66 6.04
CA MET A 783 19.57 -14.55 6.57
C MET A 783 19.61 -14.58 8.10
N ASP A 784 20.75 -14.21 8.69
CA ASP A 784 20.85 -14.06 10.15
C ASP A 784 20.14 -12.79 10.64
N ILE A 785 19.46 -12.87 11.78
CA ILE A 785 18.69 -11.76 12.34
C ILE A 785 19.55 -10.51 12.58
N ASP A 786 20.80 -10.70 12.99
CA ASP A 786 21.71 -9.61 13.35
C ASP A 786 22.31 -8.91 12.12
N ASP A 787 22.23 -9.54 10.94
CA ASP A 787 22.74 -8.99 9.68
C ASP A 787 21.78 -7.99 9.04
N PHE A 788 20.46 -8.16 9.22
CA PHE A 788 19.46 -7.28 8.59
C PHE A 788 18.64 -6.44 9.57
N ALA A 789 18.34 -6.91 10.79
CA ALA A 789 17.49 -6.14 11.72
C ALA A 789 18.01 -4.73 12.04
N PRO A 790 19.34 -4.50 12.16
CA PRO A 790 19.88 -3.15 12.32
C PRO A 790 19.67 -2.19 11.14
N ASN A 791 19.35 -2.73 9.95
CA ASN A 791 19.08 -2.02 8.71
C ASN A 791 17.58 -1.80 8.46
N LEU A 792 16.73 -2.19 9.41
CA LEU A 792 15.30 -1.84 9.39
C LEU A 792 15.09 -0.47 10.03
N SER A 793 14.40 0.42 9.30
CA SER A 793 13.91 1.70 9.81
C SER A 793 12.39 1.68 9.91
N PHE A 794 11.83 2.51 10.77
CA PHE A 794 10.38 2.67 10.92
C PHE A 794 9.94 4.10 10.62
N PHE A 795 8.68 4.28 10.24
CA PHE A 795 8.13 5.60 9.92
C PHE A 795 6.66 5.75 10.33
N PHE A 796 6.38 6.63 11.29
CA PHE A 796 5.03 6.88 11.82
C PHE A 796 4.51 8.29 11.48
N SER A 797 3.18 8.43 11.47
CA SER A 797 2.45 9.71 11.52
C SER A 797 2.19 10.09 12.99
N ASN A 798 2.25 11.39 13.31
CA ASN A 798 1.77 11.94 14.57
C ASN A 798 0.57 12.87 14.33
N GLY A 799 -0.59 12.51 14.87
CA GLY A 799 -1.82 13.29 14.82
C GLY A 799 -2.20 13.93 16.17
N MET A 800 -3.50 14.17 16.38
CA MET A 800 -4.02 14.91 17.54
C MET A 800 -4.57 14.02 18.66
N ASP A 801 -4.82 12.74 18.38
CA ASP A 801 -5.27 11.73 19.35
C ASP A 801 -4.24 11.51 20.47
N ALA A 802 -4.71 11.11 21.66
CA ALA A 802 -3.86 11.02 22.85
C ALA A 802 -2.72 10.01 22.69
N GLU A 803 -3.01 8.88 22.04
CA GLU A 803 -2.12 7.74 21.81
C GLU A 803 -0.84 8.12 21.04
N TYR A 804 -0.87 9.20 20.24
CA TYR A 804 0.34 9.73 19.57
C TYR A 804 1.42 10.22 20.54
N THR A 805 1.07 10.45 21.81
CA THR A 805 2.04 10.77 22.88
C THR A 805 2.98 9.59 23.18
N VAL A 806 2.54 8.34 22.93
CA VAL A 806 3.25 7.12 23.35
C VAL A 806 3.58 6.14 22.22
N ILE A 807 3.25 6.49 20.97
CA ILE A 807 3.37 5.58 19.83
C ILE A 807 4.80 5.05 19.65
N GLY A 808 5.81 5.90 19.81
CA GLY A 808 7.21 5.56 19.62
C GLY A 808 7.79 4.72 20.75
N ARG A 809 7.49 5.06 22.00
CA ARG A 809 7.91 4.25 23.17
C ARG A 809 7.28 2.86 23.20
N VAL A 810 6.00 2.73 22.83
CA VAL A 810 5.35 1.42 22.69
C VAL A 810 6.01 0.62 21.57
N ALA A 811 6.26 1.24 20.41
CA ALA A 811 6.96 0.57 19.31
C ALA A 811 8.33 0.03 19.73
N ARG A 812 9.14 0.84 20.42
CA ARG A 812 10.47 0.45 20.92
C ARG A 812 10.38 -0.72 21.90
N ARG A 813 9.46 -0.69 22.87
CA ARG A 813 9.32 -1.72 23.90
C ARG A 813 8.91 -3.07 23.30
N ILE A 814 7.86 -3.10 22.47
CA ILE A 814 7.40 -4.31 21.78
C ILE A 814 8.54 -4.90 20.94
N TRP A 815 9.22 -4.08 20.13
CA TRP A 815 10.29 -4.54 19.25
C TRP A 815 11.48 -5.09 20.03
N ALA A 816 11.96 -4.35 21.05
CA ALA A 816 13.13 -4.75 21.83
C ALA A 816 12.90 -6.08 22.56
N VAL A 817 11.73 -6.23 23.20
CA VAL A 817 11.36 -7.46 23.90
C VAL A 817 11.24 -8.63 22.92
N ALA A 818 10.55 -8.44 21.79
CA ALA A 818 10.42 -9.49 20.78
C ALA A 818 11.78 -9.90 20.19
N MET A 819 12.61 -8.94 19.79
CA MET A 819 13.94 -9.18 19.23
C MET A 819 14.83 -9.97 20.17
N LYS A 820 14.80 -9.63 21.47
CA LYS A 820 15.61 -10.30 22.48
C LYS A 820 15.07 -11.69 22.83
N GLU A 821 13.79 -11.77 23.23
CA GLU A 821 13.24 -12.95 23.89
C GLU A 821 12.74 -14.00 22.88
N ARG A 822 12.22 -13.58 21.71
CA ARG A 822 11.76 -14.49 20.65
C ARG A 822 12.85 -14.80 19.64
N TYR A 823 13.50 -13.76 19.11
CA TYR A 823 14.45 -13.92 18.00
C TYR A 823 15.91 -14.10 18.43
N GLY A 824 16.23 -13.91 19.72
CA GLY A 824 17.60 -14.08 20.24
C GLY A 824 18.60 -13.06 19.70
N ALA A 825 18.12 -11.92 19.18
CA ALA A 825 18.93 -10.94 18.48
C ALA A 825 19.78 -10.09 19.44
N ASN A 826 20.89 -9.55 18.94
CA ASN A 826 21.79 -8.71 19.73
C ASN A 826 21.20 -7.33 20.07
N ALA A 827 21.90 -6.58 20.94
CA ALA A 827 21.45 -5.27 21.40
C ALA A 827 21.22 -4.24 20.27
N ARG A 828 21.94 -4.34 19.15
CA ARG A 828 21.78 -3.42 18.01
C ARG A 828 20.50 -3.73 17.23
N ALA A 829 20.15 -5.00 17.06
CA ALA A 829 18.91 -5.44 16.43
C ALA A 829 17.66 -5.08 17.27
N GLN A 830 17.80 -5.02 18.60
CA GLN A 830 16.74 -4.61 19.53
C GLN A 830 16.39 -3.11 19.47
N GLN A 831 17.24 -2.27 18.86
CA GLN A 831 17.06 -0.82 18.82
C GLN A 831 16.20 -0.38 17.63
N LEU A 832 14.88 -0.31 17.84
CA LEU A 832 13.95 0.25 16.84
C LEU A 832 14.21 1.76 16.67
N LYS A 833 14.62 2.15 15.47
CA LYS A 833 14.79 3.56 15.09
C LYS A 833 13.67 3.98 14.17
N TYR A 834 13.10 5.16 14.42
CA TYR A 834 12.00 5.64 13.60
C TYR A 834 12.09 7.12 13.23
N HIS A 835 11.50 7.41 12.07
CA HIS A 835 11.11 8.73 11.64
C HIS A 835 9.65 9.01 12.05
N VAL A 836 9.34 10.26 12.37
CA VAL A 836 7.96 10.75 12.52
C VAL A 836 7.73 11.90 11.56
N GLN A 837 6.56 11.92 10.95
CA GLN A 837 6.02 13.06 10.24
C GLN A 837 4.71 13.49 10.90
N THR A 838 4.51 14.80 11.05
CA THR A 838 3.24 15.38 11.48
C THR A 838 2.11 15.02 10.50
N SER A 839 0.89 14.80 10.96
CA SER A 839 -0.19 14.29 10.11
C SER A 839 -0.67 15.35 9.09
N GLY A 840 -0.62 15.01 7.80
CA GLY A 840 -1.16 15.84 6.72
C GLY A 840 -2.68 15.96 6.77
N ARG A 841 -3.38 14.88 7.11
CA ARG A 841 -4.84 14.80 7.26
C ARG A 841 -5.38 15.70 8.37
N SER A 842 -4.56 16.01 9.37
CA SER A 842 -4.92 16.95 10.42
C SER A 842 -4.90 18.42 9.97
N LEU A 843 -4.33 18.71 8.79
CA LEU A 843 -4.19 20.05 8.23
C LEU A 843 -5.32 20.32 7.23
N HIS A 844 -5.83 21.54 7.24
CA HIS A 844 -7.07 21.89 6.56
C HIS A 844 -6.85 23.06 5.59
N ALA A 845 -7.59 23.07 4.48
CA ALA A 845 -7.55 24.15 3.50
C ALA A 845 -8.24 25.43 4.02
N GLN A 846 -9.22 25.28 4.92
CA GLN A 846 -9.82 26.39 5.64
C GLN A 846 -8.90 26.83 6.78
N GLU A 847 -8.77 28.14 6.99
CA GLU A 847 -8.01 28.72 8.11
C GLU A 847 -6.60 28.14 8.23
N MET A 848 -5.85 28.12 7.11
CA MET A 848 -4.57 27.41 7.01
C MET A 848 -3.55 27.83 8.07
N ASP A 849 -3.60 29.06 8.59
CA ASP A 849 -2.70 29.49 9.66
C ASP A 849 -2.86 28.68 10.96
N PHE A 850 -4.03 28.06 11.19
CA PHE A 850 -4.22 27.16 12.34
C PHE A 850 -3.43 25.85 12.21
N ASN A 851 -2.95 25.51 11.00
CA ASN A 851 -2.15 24.31 10.77
C ASN A 851 -0.78 24.35 11.45
N ASP A 852 -0.16 25.53 11.60
CA ASP A 852 1.10 25.66 12.35
C ASP A 852 0.93 25.30 13.83
N ILE A 853 -0.24 25.57 14.41
CA ILE A 853 -0.56 25.25 15.80
C ILE A 853 -0.63 23.73 15.97
N ARG A 854 -1.36 23.04 15.07
CA ARG A 854 -1.49 21.58 15.07
C ARG A 854 -0.12 20.90 14.90
N THR A 855 0.64 21.36 13.91
CA THR A 855 1.98 20.86 13.60
C THR A 855 2.94 21.04 14.78
N SER A 856 2.86 22.17 15.49
CA SER A 856 3.67 22.44 16.69
C SER A 856 3.41 21.45 17.82
N LEU A 857 2.15 21.10 18.07
CA LEU A 857 1.78 20.13 19.11
C LEU A 857 2.22 18.71 18.76
N GLN A 858 2.08 18.32 17.49
CA GLN A 858 2.50 17.01 16.98
C GLN A 858 4.02 16.84 17.03
N ALA A 859 4.77 17.89 16.65
CA ALA A 859 6.22 17.95 16.72
C ALA A 859 6.72 17.85 18.17
N LEU A 860 6.04 18.52 19.11
CA LEU A 860 6.38 18.45 20.53
C LEU A 860 6.27 17.03 21.08
N CYS A 861 5.19 16.31 20.74
CA CYS A 861 5.01 14.91 21.12
C CYS A 861 6.14 14.02 20.58
N ALA A 862 6.50 14.20 19.31
CA ALA A 862 7.58 13.43 18.68
C ALA A 862 8.95 13.67 19.34
N ILE A 863 9.26 14.92 19.70
CA ILE A 863 10.53 15.29 20.34
C ILE A 863 10.59 14.81 21.79
N TYR A 864 9.48 14.88 22.53
CA TYR A 864 9.38 14.36 23.89
C TYR A 864 9.50 12.85 23.95
N ASP A 865 8.94 12.13 22.99
CA ASP A 865 9.07 10.67 22.87
C ASP A 865 10.37 10.24 22.17
N ASN A 866 11.33 11.16 22.05
CA ASN A 866 12.70 10.88 21.60
C ASN A 866 12.80 10.26 20.21
N ALA A 867 12.02 10.76 19.24
CA ALA A 867 12.10 10.35 17.83
C ALA A 867 13.51 10.54 17.24
N ASN A 868 13.93 9.63 16.36
CA ASN A 868 15.28 9.69 15.75
C ASN A 868 15.37 10.66 14.56
N SER A 869 14.24 10.99 13.95
CA SER A 869 14.14 11.97 12.87
C SER A 869 12.72 12.53 12.80
N LEU A 870 12.56 13.81 12.51
CA LEU A 870 11.26 14.49 12.46
C LEU A 870 11.09 15.29 11.16
N HIS A 871 9.92 15.15 10.54
CA HIS A 871 9.41 16.05 9.53
C HIS A 871 8.20 16.81 10.06
N THR A 872 8.17 18.11 9.79
CA THR A 872 7.08 19.02 10.12
C THR A 872 6.48 19.51 8.82
N ASN A 873 5.20 19.26 8.63
CA ASN A 873 4.45 19.71 7.47
C ASN A 873 4.32 21.23 7.49
N ALA A 874 4.02 21.79 6.33
CA ALA A 874 3.85 23.22 6.18
C ALA A 874 2.39 23.63 6.36
N TYR A 875 2.12 24.91 6.64
CA TYR A 875 0.76 25.37 6.94
C TYR A 875 -0.19 25.26 5.72
N ASP A 876 0.36 25.29 4.51
CA ASP A 876 -0.32 25.22 3.20
C ASP A 876 -0.40 23.78 2.62
N GLU A 877 -0.06 22.75 3.42
CA GLU A 877 -0.04 21.32 3.03
C GLU A 877 -1.33 20.86 2.33
N ALA A 878 -2.48 21.35 2.78
CA ALA A 878 -3.78 20.94 2.25
C ALA A 878 -4.07 21.42 0.82
N VAL A 879 -3.23 22.30 0.27
CA VAL A 879 -3.42 22.92 -1.05
C VAL A 879 -2.25 22.69 -2.00
N THR A 880 -1.01 22.86 -1.55
CA THR A 880 0.15 22.81 -2.45
C THR A 880 1.43 22.35 -1.76
N THR A 881 2.46 22.03 -2.56
CA THR A 881 3.79 21.70 -2.05
C THR A 881 4.43 22.96 -1.44
N PRO A 882 5.19 22.87 -0.32
CA PRO A 882 5.61 24.05 0.43
C PRO A 882 6.46 25.06 -0.36
N SER A 883 6.02 26.32 -0.35
CA SER A 883 6.82 27.46 -0.84
C SER A 883 8.10 27.65 -0.02
N ALA A 884 9.01 28.51 -0.50
CA ALA A 884 10.23 28.86 0.26
C ALA A 884 9.90 29.55 1.61
N HIS A 885 8.79 30.28 1.70
CA HIS A 885 8.33 30.86 2.95
C HIS A 885 7.70 29.81 3.86
N SER A 886 6.83 28.96 3.31
CA SER A 886 6.10 27.95 4.08
C SER A 886 7.02 26.92 4.74
N VAL A 887 8.01 26.42 4.00
CA VAL A 887 9.00 25.48 4.54
C VAL A 887 9.83 26.08 5.69
N ARG A 888 10.07 27.41 5.67
CA ARG A 888 10.77 28.08 6.78
C ARG A 888 9.94 28.11 8.05
N ARG A 889 8.61 28.32 7.96
CA ARG A 889 7.70 28.23 9.11
C ARG A 889 7.74 26.82 9.70
N ALA A 890 7.61 25.81 8.84
CA ALA A 890 7.66 24.41 9.25
C ALA A 890 8.98 24.05 9.96
N LEU A 891 10.13 24.43 9.38
CA LEU A 891 11.44 24.20 10.01
C LEU A 891 11.62 24.96 11.32
N ALA A 892 11.08 26.19 11.41
CA ALA A 892 11.16 27.00 12.62
C ALA A 892 10.46 26.31 13.81
N ILE A 893 9.39 25.54 13.59
CA ILE A 893 8.74 24.76 14.66
C ILE A 893 9.75 23.85 15.37
N GLN A 894 10.52 23.06 14.61
CA GLN A 894 11.53 22.17 15.19
C GLN A 894 12.65 22.96 15.88
N MET A 895 13.11 24.05 15.25
CA MET A 895 14.17 24.89 15.80
C MET A 895 13.77 25.55 17.13
N ILE A 896 12.53 26.05 17.24
CA ILE A 896 12.00 26.65 18.46
C ILE A 896 11.91 25.60 19.58
N ILE A 897 11.39 24.41 19.28
CA ILE A 897 11.30 23.34 20.29
C ILE A 897 12.70 22.90 20.74
N ASP A 898 13.66 22.75 19.81
CA ASP A 898 15.01 22.27 20.15
C ASP A 898 15.87 23.34 20.85
N ARG A 899 15.67 24.64 20.56
CA ARG A 899 16.56 25.73 20.99
C ARG A 899 15.97 26.65 22.06
N GLU A 900 14.66 26.89 22.04
CA GLU A 900 14.01 27.89 22.90
C GLU A 900 13.14 27.24 23.98
N TRP A 901 12.47 26.13 23.67
CA TRP A 901 11.54 25.48 24.58
C TRP A 901 12.25 24.83 25.78
N GLY A 902 12.08 25.43 26.96
CA GLY A 902 12.87 25.10 28.16
C GLY A 902 12.78 23.64 28.63
N LEU A 903 11.62 22.98 28.51
CA LEU A 903 11.49 21.58 28.96
C LEU A 903 12.24 20.59 28.06
N ALA A 904 12.52 20.96 26.79
CA ALA A 904 13.34 20.14 25.88
C ALA A 904 14.84 20.10 26.27
N MET A 905 15.25 20.83 27.32
CA MET A 905 16.54 20.62 27.98
C MET A 905 16.63 19.24 28.65
N ASN A 906 15.49 18.68 29.07
CA ASN A 906 15.36 17.31 29.51
C ASN A 906 14.99 16.39 28.33
N GLU A 907 15.59 15.21 28.29
CA GLU A 907 15.51 14.24 27.18
C GLU A 907 14.64 13.03 27.52
N ASN A 908 14.07 12.99 28.73
CA ASN A 908 13.12 11.97 29.16
C ASN A 908 11.88 12.53 29.89
N PRO A 909 11.25 13.62 29.41
CA PRO A 909 10.23 14.35 30.17
C PRO A 909 8.93 13.57 30.36
N LEU A 910 8.75 12.49 29.59
CA LEU A 910 7.58 11.63 29.66
C LEU A 910 7.65 10.57 30.77
N GLN A 911 8.84 10.26 31.30
CA GLN A 911 9.00 9.18 32.29
C GLN A 911 8.48 9.59 33.67
N GLY A 912 7.67 8.72 34.28
CA GLY A 912 7.07 8.96 35.60
C GLY A 912 5.78 9.78 35.57
N SER A 913 5.27 10.10 34.40
CA SER A 913 3.94 10.70 34.23
C SER A 913 2.87 9.62 34.26
N PHE A 914 1.97 9.66 35.24
CA PHE A 914 0.97 8.61 35.44
C PHE A 914 0.11 8.33 34.22
N VAL A 915 -0.34 9.38 33.52
CA VAL A 915 -1.16 9.23 32.31
C VAL A 915 -0.36 8.66 31.15
N VAL A 916 0.95 8.94 31.08
CA VAL A 916 1.81 8.40 30.03
C VAL A 916 2.10 6.92 30.28
N ASP A 917 2.36 6.54 31.52
CA ASP A 917 2.59 5.14 31.89
C ASP A 917 1.33 4.31 31.60
N GLU A 918 0.15 4.77 32.03
CA GLU A 918 -1.14 4.11 31.75
C GLU A 918 -1.41 4.03 30.24
N LEU A 919 -1.22 5.12 29.51
CA LEU A 919 -1.46 5.14 28.06
C LEU A 919 -0.49 4.24 27.30
N THR A 920 0.77 4.15 27.75
CA THR A 920 1.77 3.24 27.17
C THR A 920 1.32 1.79 27.30
N ASP A 921 0.83 1.39 28.47
CA ASP A 921 0.34 0.01 28.71
C ASP A 921 -0.96 -0.28 27.95
N LEU A 922 -1.90 0.68 27.91
CA LEU A 922 -3.16 0.54 27.16
C LEU A 922 -2.92 0.38 25.66
N VAL A 923 -2.06 1.23 25.07
CA VAL A 923 -1.74 1.19 23.65
C VAL A 923 -0.96 -0.08 23.31
N GLU A 924 -0.02 -0.51 24.17
CA GLU A 924 0.72 -1.75 23.98
C GLU A 924 -0.23 -2.96 23.93
N GLU A 925 -1.09 -3.17 24.93
CA GLU A 925 -2.01 -4.31 24.91
C GLU A 925 -3.00 -4.23 23.73
N ALA A 926 -3.46 -3.04 23.36
CA ALA A 926 -4.32 -2.88 22.19
C ALA A 926 -3.65 -3.32 20.89
N VAL A 927 -2.34 -3.05 20.74
CA VAL A 927 -1.51 -3.53 19.63
C VAL A 927 -1.35 -5.05 19.67
N LEU A 928 -1.05 -5.63 20.83
CA LEU A 928 -0.90 -7.10 20.97
C LEU A 928 -2.22 -7.83 20.68
N ALA A 929 -3.36 -7.28 21.08
CA ALA A 929 -4.66 -7.82 20.72
C ALA A 929 -4.94 -7.73 19.20
N GLU A 930 -4.40 -6.71 18.52
CA GLU A 930 -4.47 -6.62 17.06
C GLU A 930 -3.56 -7.67 16.39
N PHE A 931 -2.37 -7.93 16.94
CA PHE A 931 -1.50 -9.02 16.48
C PHE A 931 -2.20 -10.37 16.52
N ASP A 932 -2.94 -10.67 17.59
CA ASP A 932 -3.74 -11.90 17.71
C ASP A 932 -4.79 -12.00 16.59
N ARG A 933 -5.52 -10.90 16.32
CA ARG A 933 -6.52 -10.84 15.24
C ARG A 933 -5.91 -11.07 13.86
N ILE A 934 -4.73 -10.53 13.60
CA ILE A 934 -4.01 -10.73 12.33
C ILE A 934 -3.48 -12.18 12.25
N ALA A 935 -2.93 -12.72 13.33
CA ALA A 935 -2.41 -14.10 13.39
C ALA A 935 -3.51 -15.14 13.11
N GLU A 936 -4.72 -14.94 13.63
CA GLU A 936 -5.90 -15.79 13.37
C GLU A 936 -6.31 -15.82 11.88
N ARG A 937 -5.89 -14.82 11.11
CA ARG A 937 -6.13 -14.70 9.66
C ARG A 937 -4.96 -15.20 8.82
N GLY A 938 -3.97 -15.84 9.42
CA GLY A 938 -2.77 -16.35 8.72
C GLY A 938 -1.64 -15.34 8.62
N GLY A 939 -1.55 -14.40 9.57
CA GLY A 939 -0.54 -13.35 9.55
C GLY A 939 -0.89 -12.20 8.60
N VAL A 940 0.06 -11.31 8.33
CA VAL A 940 -0.17 -10.10 7.53
C VAL A 940 -0.65 -10.44 6.11
N LEU A 941 0.00 -11.40 5.45
CA LEU A 941 -0.32 -11.79 4.08
C LEU A 941 -1.72 -12.42 3.98
N GLY A 942 -2.06 -13.33 4.90
CA GLY A 942 -3.40 -13.93 4.95
C GLY A 942 -4.49 -12.89 5.28
N ALA A 943 -4.20 -11.93 6.14
CA ALA A 943 -5.09 -10.81 6.41
C ALA A 943 -5.29 -9.91 5.17
N MET A 944 -4.23 -9.62 4.41
CA MET A 944 -4.28 -8.86 3.15
C MET A 944 -5.11 -9.58 2.08
N GLU A 945 -5.02 -10.90 1.95
CA GLU A 945 -5.87 -11.68 1.02
C GLU A 945 -7.37 -11.49 1.28
N THR A 946 -7.75 -11.32 2.55
CA THR A 946 -9.14 -11.07 2.96
C THR A 946 -9.51 -9.58 2.97
N GLY A 947 -8.55 -8.70 2.69
CA GLY A 947 -8.72 -7.24 2.75
C GLY A 947 -8.92 -6.71 4.16
N TYR A 948 -8.46 -7.41 5.20
CA TYR A 948 -8.74 -7.04 6.60
C TYR A 948 -8.21 -5.65 6.96
N GLN A 949 -6.93 -5.39 6.70
CA GLN A 949 -6.30 -4.10 7.00
C GLN A 949 -6.99 -2.97 6.24
N ARG A 950 -7.14 -3.12 4.91
CA ARG A 950 -7.81 -2.14 4.05
C ARG A 950 -9.24 -1.86 4.51
N GLY A 951 -10.02 -2.91 4.80
CA GLY A 951 -11.38 -2.78 5.32
C GLY A 951 -11.44 -2.02 6.64
N ARG A 952 -10.54 -2.35 7.58
CA ARG A 952 -10.46 -1.67 8.87
C ARG A 952 -10.08 -0.19 8.73
N ILE A 953 -9.09 0.12 7.90
CA ILE A 953 -8.67 1.50 7.60
C ILE A 953 -9.84 2.29 7.03
N GLN A 954 -10.58 1.70 6.08
CA GLN A 954 -11.76 2.33 5.49
C GLN A 954 -12.87 2.58 6.52
N ASP A 955 -13.14 1.62 7.41
CA ASP A 955 -14.18 1.77 8.45
C ASP A 955 -13.81 2.87 9.47
N GLU A 956 -12.55 2.94 9.87
CA GLU A 956 -12.03 4.00 10.75
C GLU A 956 -12.06 5.38 10.05
N SER A 957 -11.69 5.41 8.76
CA SER A 957 -11.79 6.63 7.93
C SER A 957 -13.21 7.14 7.83
N MET A 958 -14.17 6.24 7.57
CA MET A 958 -15.60 6.58 7.51
C MET A 958 -16.12 7.13 8.83
N LEU A 959 -15.70 6.55 9.96
CA LEU A 959 -16.08 7.04 11.28
C LEU A 959 -15.56 8.46 11.52
N TYR A 960 -14.30 8.72 11.17
CA TYR A 960 -13.70 10.05 11.28
C TYR A 960 -14.43 11.08 10.41
N GLU A 961 -14.64 10.80 9.11
CA GLU A 961 -15.30 11.75 8.20
C GLU A 961 -16.75 12.02 8.63
N HIS A 962 -17.47 11.00 9.10
CA HIS A 962 -18.83 11.18 9.61
C HIS A 962 -18.85 12.15 10.80
N ARG A 963 -17.96 11.93 11.79
CA ARG A 963 -17.89 12.78 12.98
C ARG A 963 -17.39 14.19 12.67
N LYS A 964 -16.52 14.34 11.68
CA LYS A 964 -16.06 15.64 11.18
C LYS A 964 -17.20 16.42 10.51
N HIS A 965 -18.00 15.76 9.67
CA HIS A 965 -19.10 16.41 8.97
C HIS A 965 -20.32 16.69 9.87
N ASP A 966 -20.65 15.82 10.82
CA ASP A 966 -21.78 16.03 11.74
C ASP A 966 -21.45 16.96 12.92
N GLY A 967 -20.17 17.29 13.11
CA GLY A 967 -19.67 18.20 14.16
C GLY A 967 -19.44 17.55 15.52
N SER A 968 -19.66 16.23 15.67
CA SER A 968 -19.40 15.50 16.92
C SER A 968 -17.91 15.36 17.23
N LEU A 969 -17.04 15.44 16.21
CA LEU A 969 -15.61 15.68 16.36
C LEU A 969 -15.32 17.16 16.03
N PRO A 970 -15.05 18.02 17.03
CA PRO A 970 -14.84 19.44 16.79
C PRO A 970 -13.51 19.70 16.07
N ILE A 971 -13.59 20.37 14.91
CA ILE A 971 -12.45 20.82 14.13
C ILE A 971 -12.55 22.34 13.97
N VAL A 972 -11.69 23.05 14.72
CA VAL A 972 -11.62 24.52 14.76
C VAL A 972 -11.28 25.07 13.37
N GLY A 973 -12.06 26.03 12.87
CA GLY A 973 -11.95 26.62 11.54
C GLY A 973 -12.64 25.82 10.42
N VAL A 974 -13.26 24.69 10.73
CA VAL A 974 -13.86 23.78 9.71
C VAL A 974 -15.32 23.47 9.98
N ASN A 975 -15.66 22.98 11.18
CA ASN A 975 -17.04 22.70 11.58
C ASN A 975 -17.48 23.48 12.84
N THR A 976 -16.52 24.13 13.50
CA THR A 976 -16.75 25.01 14.65
C THR A 976 -15.74 26.14 14.65
N PHE A 977 -16.06 27.28 15.28
CA PHE A 977 -15.25 28.51 15.24
C PHE A 977 -14.89 28.91 13.79
N LEU A 978 -15.93 29.08 12.97
CA LEU A 978 -15.79 29.47 11.56
C LEU A 978 -15.54 30.98 11.43
N ASP A 979 -14.82 31.39 10.40
CA ASP A 979 -14.65 32.80 10.06
C ASP A 979 -16.01 33.45 9.72
N PRO A 980 -16.45 34.48 10.49
CA PRO A 980 -17.69 35.20 10.19
C PRO A 980 -17.67 35.96 8.86
N HIS A 981 -16.49 36.21 8.28
CA HIS A 981 -16.30 36.88 7.00
C HIS A 981 -16.06 35.92 5.82
N ALA A 982 -16.17 34.60 6.04
CA ALA A 982 -16.02 33.59 5.00
C ALA A 982 -17.00 33.85 3.84
N GLY A 983 -16.47 34.33 2.71
CA GLY A 983 -17.22 34.64 1.49
C GLY A 983 -17.43 36.13 1.19
N GLU A 984 -17.01 37.05 2.06
CA GLU A 984 -17.03 38.50 1.80
C GLU A 984 -15.78 38.99 1.06
N GLU A 985 -14.64 38.29 1.22
CA GLU A 985 -13.38 38.57 0.53
C GLU A 985 -13.07 37.50 -0.53
N ALA A 986 -12.42 37.92 -1.63
CA ALA A 986 -11.93 36.97 -2.62
C ALA A 986 -10.85 36.09 -1.98
N PRO A 987 -10.84 34.76 -2.24
CA PRO A 987 -9.80 33.88 -1.71
C PRO A 987 -8.42 34.41 -2.09
N ALA A 988 -7.48 34.46 -1.13
CA ALA A 988 -6.11 34.83 -1.43
C ALA A 988 -5.51 33.84 -2.44
N THR A 989 -4.90 34.35 -3.51
CA THR A 989 -4.19 33.51 -4.49
C THR A 989 -2.96 32.90 -3.83
N VAL A 990 -2.96 31.58 -3.65
CA VAL A 990 -1.80 30.83 -3.15
C VAL A 990 -0.86 30.52 -4.33
N GLU A 991 0.43 30.77 -4.15
CA GLU A 991 1.44 30.36 -5.14
C GLU A 991 1.50 28.83 -5.21
N LEU A 992 1.19 28.26 -6.36
CA LEU A 992 1.16 26.81 -6.56
C LEU A 992 2.51 26.30 -7.06
N ALA A 993 3.07 25.34 -6.33
CA ALA A 993 4.28 24.62 -6.70
C ALA A 993 3.98 23.49 -7.68
N ARG A 994 4.32 23.65 -8.97
CA ARG A 994 4.04 22.69 -10.07
C ARG A 994 5.19 22.61 -11.08
N GLY A 995 5.24 21.53 -11.85
CA GLY A 995 6.20 21.38 -12.95
C GLY A 995 5.95 22.42 -14.05
N THR A 996 6.99 23.17 -14.43
CA THR A 996 6.89 24.17 -15.50
C THR A 996 7.00 23.52 -16.89
N GLU A 997 6.46 24.17 -17.92
CA GLU A 997 6.53 23.68 -19.30
C GLU A 997 7.97 23.41 -19.76
N SER A 998 8.92 24.29 -19.41
CA SER A 998 10.32 24.10 -19.76
C SER A 998 10.97 22.92 -19.04
N GLU A 999 10.59 22.65 -17.79
CA GLU A 999 11.08 21.48 -17.03
C GLU A 999 10.52 20.18 -17.62
N LYS A 1000 9.25 20.16 -18.01
CA LYS A 1000 8.63 18.98 -18.65
C LYS A 1000 9.30 18.66 -19.99
N GLN A 1001 9.50 19.67 -20.84
CA GLN A 1001 10.20 19.48 -22.12
C GLN A 1001 11.66 19.05 -21.90
N SER A 1002 12.35 19.64 -20.92
CA SER A 1002 13.71 19.24 -20.54
C SER A 1002 13.79 17.75 -20.18
N GLN A 1003 12.84 17.24 -19.40
CA GLN A 1003 12.78 15.81 -19.05
C GLN A 1003 12.57 14.92 -20.28
N LEU A 1004 11.68 15.29 -21.20
CA LEU A 1004 11.46 14.55 -22.45
C LEU A 1004 12.72 14.52 -23.34
N ASP A 1005 13.38 15.67 -23.49
CA ASP A 1005 14.59 15.79 -24.30
C ASP A 1005 15.75 14.96 -23.72
N ARG A 1006 15.92 15.00 -22.39
CA ARG A 1006 16.94 14.22 -21.67
C ARG A 1006 16.69 12.72 -21.77
N LEU A 1007 15.44 12.29 -21.64
CA LEU A 1007 15.06 10.89 -21.80
C LEU A 1007 15.35 10.39 -23.22
N ALA A 1008 14.97 11.16 -24.24
CA ALA A 1008 15.22 10.83 -25.63
C ALA A 1008 16.73 10.73 -25.94
N ASP A 1009 17.54 11.65 -25.41
CA ASP A 1009 19.00 11.59 -25.50
C ASP A 1009 19.58 10.33 -24.83
N PHE A 1010 19.11 10.02 -23.62
CA PHE A 1010 19.55 8.83 -22.89
C PHE A 1010 19.24 7.54 -23.67
N HIS A 1011 18.02 7.40 -24.17
CA HIS A 1011 17.64 6.26 -25.03
C HIS A 1011 18.48 6.18 -26.30
N ALA A 1012 18.76 7.31 -26.94
CA ALA A 1012 19.59 7.35 -28.15
C ALA A 1012 21.03 6.90 -27.88
N ARG A 1013 21.63 7.32 -26.75
CA ARG A 1013 22.98 6.93 -26.34
C ARG A 1013 23.11 5.43 -26.07
N HIS A 1014 22.08 4.83 -25.48
CA HIS A 1014 22.13 3.45 -24.98
C HIS A 1014 21.32 2.45 -25.82
N ALA A 1015 20.83 2.86 -27.01
CA ALA A 1015 19.99 2.03 -27.87
C ALA A 1015 20.58 0.66 -28.23
N ALA A 1016 21.91 0.54 -28.30
CA ALA A 1016 22.60 -0.71 -28.61
C ALA A 1016 22.77 -1.65 -27.41
N GLU A 1017 22.80 -1.10 -26.18
CA GLU A 1017 23.12 -1.83 -24.95
C GLU A 1017 21.86 -2.22 -24.17
N ALA A 1018 20.83 -1.36 -24.19
CA ALA A 1018 19.60 -1.54 -23.41
C ALA A 1018 18.89 -2.88 -23.65
N PRO A 1019 18.75 -3.41 -24.89
CA PRO A 1019 18.07 -4.69 -25.10
C PRO A 1019 18.75 -5.87 -24.39
N ALA A 1020 20.09 -5.88 -24.34
CA ALA A 1020 20.84 -6.94 -23.67
C ALA A 1020 20.70 -6.85 -22.14
N ALA A 1021 20.72 -5.64 -21.58
CA ALA A 1021 20.51 -5.41 -20.15
C ALA A 1021 19.08 -5.78 -19.71
N ILE A 1022 18.06 -5.44 -20.51
CA ILE A 1022 16.67 -5.85 -20.28
C ILE A 1022 16.54 -7.37 -20.27
N ALA A 1023 17.14 -8.06 -21.25
CA ALA A 1023 17.10 -9.52 -21.32
C ALA A 1023 17.77 -10.18 -20.10
N ALA A 1024 18.92 -9.65 -19.65
CA ALA A 1024 19.60 -10.15 -18.45
C ALA A 1024 18.76 -9.93 -17.17
N LEU A 1025 18.07 -8.79 -17.08
CA LEU A 1025 17.18 -8.48 -15.97
C LEU A 1025 15.98 -9.45 -15.92
N GLN A 1026 15.38 -9.73 -17.08
CA GLN A 1026 14.30 -10.70 -17.24
C GLN A 1026 14.75 -12.12 -16.89
N ASP A 1027 15.95 -12.51 -17.34
CA ASP A 1027 16.56 -13.81 -17.04
C ASP A 1027 16.75 -14.02 -15.53
N ALA A 1028 17.32 -13.02 -14.83
CA ALA A 1028 17.48 -13.06 -13.37
C ALA A 1028 16.13 -13.21 -12.64
N ALA A 1029 15.10 -12.48 -13.09
CA ALA A 1029 13.76 -12.58 -12.52
C ALA A 1029 13.15 -13.98 -12.73
N MET A 1030 13.26 -14.57 -13.93
CA MET A 1030 12.65 -15.87 -14.24
C MET A 1030 13.39 -17.07 -13.62
N HIS A 1031 14.72 -17.05 -13.60
CA HIS A 1031 15.54 -18.20 -13.22
C HIS A 1031 16.04 -18.17 -11.77
N GLY A 1032 15.44 -17.32 -10.92
CA GLY A 1032 15.76 -17.28 -9.49
C GLY A 1032 17.07 -16.59 -9.14
N GLY A 1033 17.64 -15.79 -10.05
CA GLY A 1033 18.78 -14.92 -9.77
C GLY A 1033 18.41 -13.74 -8.86
N ASN A 1034 19.44 -13.08 -8.31
CA ASN A 1034 19.26 -11.85 -7.54
C ASN A 1034 19.01 -10.67 -8.50
N VAL A 1035 17.78 -10.17 -8.51
CA VAL A 1035 17.32 -9.13 -9.42
C VAL A 1035 17.99 -7.79 -9.16
N PHE A 1036 18.28 -7.47 -7.89
CA PHE A 1036 18.93 -6.21 -7.53
C PHE A 1036 20.39 -6.13 -8.05
N GLY A 1037 21.10 -7.25 -8.05
CA GLY A 1037 22.41 -7.35 -8.69
C GLY A 1037 22.36 -6.97 -10.18
N ALA A 1038 21.41 -7.52 -10.93
CA ALA A 1038 21.22 -7.16 -12.35
C ALA A 1038 20.78 -5.70 -12.55
N LEU A 1039 19.99 -5.14 -11.62
CA LEU A 1039 19.58 -3.73 -11.66
C LEU A 1039 20.75 -2.76 -11.58
N MET A 1040 21.81 -3.07 -10.81
CA MET A 1040 23.00 -2.21 -10.69
C MET A 1040 23.68 -1.97 -12.04
N ASP A 1041 23.55 -2.90 -12.99
CA ASP A 1041 24.04 -2.75 -14.36
C ASP A 1041 22.97 -2.13 -15.27
N ALA A 1042 21.72 -2.61 -15.17
CA ALA A 1042 20.62 -2.16 -16.05
C ALA A 1042 20.36 -0.65 -15.96
N VAL A 1043 20.40 -0.05 -14.77
CA VAL A 1043 20.15 1.40 -14.59
C VAL A 1043 21.17 2.31 -15.28
N ARG A 1044 22.32 1.77 -15.69
CA ARG A 1044 23.33 2.53 -16.43
C ARG A 1044 22.95 2.77 -17.89
N VAL A 1045 22.08 1.92 -18.45
CA VAL A 1045 21.74 1.92 -19.88
C VAL A 1045 20.23 1.88 -20.16
N CYS A 1046 19.40 1.64 -19.14
CA CYS A 1046 17.94 1.60 -19.23
C CYS A 1046 17.30 2.70 -18.38
N SER A 1047 16.21 3.28 -18.89
CA SER A 1047 15.36 4.19 -18.11
C SER A 1047 14.48 3.43 -17.12
N LEU A 1048 13.86 4.17 -16.21
CA LEU A 1048 12.93 3.66 -15.21
C LEU A 1048 11.73 2.95 -15.85
N GLY A 1049 11.15 3.52 -16.91
CA GLY A 1049 10.06 2.92 -17.67
C GLY A 1049 10.46 1.61 -18.33
N GLN A 1050 11.62 1.58 -19.01
CA GLN A 1050 12.14 0.35 -19.64
C GLN A 1050 12.33 -0.79 -18.62
N ILE A 1051 12.84 -0.47 -17.43
CA ILE A 1051 13.04 -1.45 -16.34
C ILE A 1051 11.68 -1.96 -15.81
N SER A 1052 10.73 -1.06 -15.56
CA SER A 1052 9.41 -1.44 -15.05
C SER A 1052 8.63 -2.28 -16.05
N ASP A 1053 8.67 -1.93 -17.33
CA ASP A 1053 8.03 -2.71 -18.39
C ASP A 1053 8.65 -4.11 -18.53
N ALA A 1054 9.98 -4.21 -18.46
CA ALA A 1054 10.66 -5.50 -18.42
C ALA A 1054 10.19 -6.38 -17.26
N PHE A 1055 9.99 -5.80 -16.06
CA PHE A 1055 9.44 -6.52 -14.90
C PHE A 1055 7.95 -6.83 -15.03
N PHE A 1056 7.14 -6.02 -15.70
CA PHE A 1056 5.74 -6.38 -15.96
C PHE A 1056 5.61 -7.64 -16.81
N GLU A 1057 6.57 -7.88 -17.71
CA GLU A 1057 6.62 -9.08 -18.56
C GLU A 1057 7.00 -10.37 -17.80
N VAL A 1058 7.77 -10.28 -16.70
CA VAL A 1058 8.31 -11.47 -16.00
C VAL A 1058 7.91 -11.62 -14.53
N GLY A 1059 7.60 -10.52 -13.84
CA GLY A 1059 7.22 -10.47 -12.42
C GLY A 1059 5.73 -10.17 -12.19
N GLY A 1060 5.01 -9.82 -13.26
CA GLY A 1060 3.59 -9.51 -13.25
C GLY A 1060 3.24 -8.13 -12.71
N GLN A 1061 2.11 -7.61 -13.18
CA GLN A 1061 1.53 -6.34 -12.73
C GLN A 1061 0.71 -6.53 -11.46
N TYR A 1062 0.67 -5.52 -10.60
CA TYR A 1062 -0.20 -5.49 -9.43
C TYR A 1062 -1.66 -5.67 -9.84
N ARG A 1063 -2.35 -6.66 -9.25
CA ARG A 1063 -3.79 -6.83 -9.40
C ARG A 1063 -4.49 -6.13 -8.24
N ARG A 1064 -5.27 -5.10 -8.57
CA ARG A 1064 -5.98 -4.28 -7.58
C ARG A 1064 -7.01 -5.10 -6.81
N ASN A 1065 -7.14 -4.75 -5.53
CA ASN A 1065 -8.12 -5.29 -4.59
C ASN A 1065 -9.21 -4.23 -4.32
N VAL A 1066 -10.42 -4.67 -3.95
CA VAL A 1066 -11.58 -3.79 -3.62
C VAL A 1066 -11.60 -3.45 -2.14
#